data_AF-A0A5B9DF79-F1
#
_entry.id   AF-A0A5B9DF79-F1
#
_cell.length_a   1.000
_cell.length_b   1.000
_cell.length_c   1.000
_cell.angle_alpha   90.00
_cell.angle_beta   90.00
_cell.angle_gamma   90.00
#
_symmetry.space_group_name_H-M   'P 1'
#
loop_
_entity.id
_entity.type
_entity.pdbx_description
1 polymer ?
#
loop_
_entity_poly.entity_id
_entity_poly.type
_entity_poly.pdbx_seq_one_letter_code
_entity_poly.pdbx_strand_id
1 'polypeptide(L)'
;MEKTQSSTLNNIDIKQKGQKIGVFVCHCGSNINGVVDCKALAEESLKNPGVIFATDYKFLCSDPGQLLIKDKIEEFGLDRVVVAACSPRMHEKTFRRVCRKADLNPFLFEQANIREHCTWVHMNEKEKAHKKAGDIIAISCARAKELDILDIITVPITKNALIVGGGIAGISAALDLADMGIPVTLVESTPTIGGNMARLDKTFPTMDCSACILTPKMTDIGQHPNINLMTYSEILEVNGYIGNFDVKIKKKPRYIKEDKCNGCGDCVPVCPAITSNPFEMHMSPIKAVSIPFPQAVPQLFTIDMDSCIKCGNCEKACELEAIDLNQAPIIVEEKFGAIILSTGFKVADLTLVHPEYHYGEYLNVISHLELERMLTSFGPSEGQIIRPSDFNRPKKILFISCVGSRSQREGYKPYCCNVGCMAAMKEARLIIEHHPDTQIDISYMDVRASGKGYEEFWEKAAHEYGITYFRGRIAELYQDEITQNIVARLEDTLLNQLFEIEYDLVILVGAVDQMDDLPSIVKTLNLQQGADGWLLEAHPKLRPVDTHTGGIFVAGFVTGPKDIPATVAQAKAAASGVATLIMQGEVEIEPYYAVIDPEMCGACKKCEVTCPFGAPVLVTDKAQEGKILEINPALCTGCGTCVAECKYGAIQQNNFTSRQLFASTDRASEKIELDIPDSKWEPNILIFACNWCSYTGADLAGTSRIQYPPNARVVRMMCSGRFELSFGIQALLNGFDGVMVAGCHLGDCHYTSGNYKMERRAEYMPPILRNLGINPKRFRLEWCSASEGLRWAELNKQFVEELKILGPSSMRKRVQQIRNNINK
;
A
#
# COMPACT_ATOMS: atom_id res chain seq x y z
N MET A 1 -30.52 23.27 -13.34
CA MET A 1 -30.13 24.15 -14.47
C MET A 1 -29.86 25.53 -13.90
N GLU A 2 -28.62 25.79 -13.50
CA GLU A 2 -28.08 27.12 -13.26
C GLU A 2 -26.64 27.11 -13.77
N LYS A 3 -26.28 28.16 -14.50
CA LYS A 3 -25.11 28.25 -15.38
C LYS A 3 -23.81 28.23 -14.58
N THR A 4 -23.15 27.07 -14.50
CA THR A 4 -21.69 27.04 -14.32
C THR A 4 -21.07 27.56 -15.60
N GLN A 5 -20.54 28.79 -15.53
CA GLN A 5 -19.78 29.39 -16.61
C GLN A 5 -18.60 28.49 -16.97
N SER A 6 -18.71 27.82 -18.11
CA SER A 6 -17.59 27.25 -18.86
C SER A 6 -16.66 28.40 -19.24
N SER A 7 -15.55 28.54 -18.52
CA SER A 7 -14.43 29.41 -18.86
C SER A 7 -13.15 28.64 -19.18
N THR A 8 -13.25 27.34 -19.40
CA THR A 8 -12.13 26.52 -19.87
C THR A 8 -12.13 26.49 -21.40
N LEU A 9 -10.96 26.76 -21.99
CA LEU A 9 -10.61 26.61 -23.42
C LEU A 9 -10.57 27.88 -24.28
N ASN A 10 -10.22 29.03 -23.73
CA ASN A 10 -9.62 30.10 -24.53
C ASN A 10 -8.58 30.84 -23.70
N ASN A 11 -7.35 30.29 -23.73
CA ASN A 11 -6.06 30.96 -23.53
C ASN A 11 -5.00 29.91 -23.16
N ILE A 12 -4.39 29.25 -24.16
CA ILE A 12 -2.94 29.00 -24.11
C ILE A 12 -2.28 30.37 -24.34
N ASP A 13 -2.59 31.31 -23.45
CA ASP A 13 -1.99 32.60 -23.44
C ASP A 13 -0.75 32.41 -22.58
N ILE A 14 0.39 32.67 -23.20
CA ILE A 14 1.74 32.62 -22.66
C ILE A 14 1.83 33.73 -21.59
N LYS A 15 1.04 33.60 -20.52
CA LYS A 15 0.79 34.67 -19.56
C LYS A 15 1.82 34.60 -18.45
N GLN A 16 2.71 35.58 -18.55
CA GLN A 16 3.83 35.98 -17.68
C GLN A 16 5.17 35.25 -17.91
N LYS A 17 5.81 35.59 -19.04
CA LYS A 17 7.27 35.67 -19.15
C LYS A 17 7.81 36.82 -18.28
N GLY A 18 7.72 36.67 -16.97
CA GLY A 18 8.74 37.19 -16.07
C GLY A 18 9.65 36.02 -15.70
N GLN A 19 10.97 36.23 -15.74
CA GLN A 19 11.94 35.22 -15.31
C GLN A 19 12.69 35.75 -14.09
N LYS A 20 11.98 36.27 -13.09
CA LYS A 20 12.53 36.83 -11.86
C LYS A 20 12.58 35.75 -10.78
N ILE A 21 13.66 34.98 -10.81
CA ILE A 21 13.89 33.88 -9.87
C ILE A 21 14.54 34.39 -8.59
N GLY A 22 13.98 34.01 -7.44
CA GLY A 22 14.65 34.10 -6.14
C GLY A 22 15.19 32.75 -5.70
N VAL A 23 16.47 32.69 -5.34
CA VAL A 23 17.13 31.48 -4.83
C VAL A 23 17.38 31.61 -3.33
N PHE A 24 16.91 30.63 -2.55
CA PHE A 24 17.08 30.61 -1.10
C PHE A 24 17.84 29.35 -0.68
N VAL A 25 19.03 29.50 -0.11
CA VAL A 25 19.90 28.39 0.30
C VAL A 25 19.79 28.14 1.80
N CYS A 26 19.35 26.95 2.19
CA CYS A 26 19.19 26.58 3.59
C CYS A 26 20.50 26.04 4.18
N HIS A 27 20.86 26.46 5.39
CA HIS A 27 21.98 25.83 6.12
C HIS A 27 21.58 24.50 6.77
N CYS A 28 20.30 24.39 7.16
CA CYS A 28 19.77 23.31 7.97
C CYS A 28 20.62 23.06 9.24
N GLY A 29 21.03 24.14 9.90
CA GLY A 29 22.05 24.11 10.95
C GLY A 29 23.41 23.73 10.36
N SER A 30 24.01 22.64 10.83
CA SER A 30 25.26 22.10 10.27
C SER A 30 25.04 21.01 9.22
N ASN A 31 23.79 20.61 8.95
CA ASN A 31 23.51 19.48 8.05
C ASN A 31 23.87 19.77 6.59
N ILE A 32 23.71 21.03 6.14
CA ILE A 32 24.14 21.47 4.81
C ILE A 32 25.41 22.31 4.98
N ASN A 33 25.34 23.36 5.81
CA ASN A 33 26.46 24.31 5.96
C ASN A 33 27.73 23.73 6.61
N GLY A 34 27.67 22.55 7.22
CA GLY A 34 28.86 21.86 7.74
C GLY A 34 29.70 21.18 6.66
N VAL A 35 29.13 20.97 5.48
CA VAL A 35 29.77 20.28 4.34
C VAL A 35 30.05 21.25 3.20
N VAL A 36 29.14 22.18 2.92
CA VAL A 36 29.25 23.17 1.84
C VAL A 36 29.08 24.59 2.37
N ASP A 37 29.73 25.58 1.76
CA ASP A 37 29.49 26.99 2.09
C ASP A 37 28.16 27.47 1.47
N CYS A 38 27.12 27.60 2.30
CA CYS A 38 25.81 27.99 1.81
C CYS A 38 25.75 29.45 1.33
N LYS A 39 26.59 30.32 1.90
CA LYS A 39 26.66 31.73 1.51
C LYS A 39 27.29 31.85 0.13
N ALA A 40 28.42 31.16 -0.10
CA ALA A 40 29.04 31.10 -1.41
C ALA A 40 28.09 30.53 -2.47
N LEU A 41 27.33 29.47 -2.15
CA LEU A 41 26.32 28.92 -3.06
C LEU A 41 25.22 29.94 -3.41
N ALA A 42 24.77 30.75 -2.45
CA ALA A 42 23.80 31.81 -2.71
C ALA A 42 24.39 32.91 -3.63
N GLU A 43 25.62 33.36 -3.38
CA GLU A 43 26.32 34.33 -4.22
C GLU A 43 26.54 33.81 -5.66
N GLU A 44 26.97 32.55 -5.80
CA GLU A 44 27.14 31.89 -7.09
C GLU A 44 25.81 31.75 -7.85
N SER A 45 24.70 31.60 -7.12
CA SER A 45 23.38 31.41 -7.71
C SER A 45 22.93 32.61 -8.54
N LEU A 46 23.41 33.82 -8.24
CA LEU A 46 23.16 35.05 -9.01
C LEU A 46 23.68 34.96 -10.46
N LYS A 47 24.65 34.08 -10.74
CA LYS A 47 25.19 33.86 -12.09
C LYS A 47 24.27 33.00 -12.95
N ASN A 48 23.26 32.35 -12.36
CA ASN A 48 22.31 31.57 -13.13
C ASN A 48 21.34 32.52 -13.85
N PRO A 49 21.06 32.29 -15.14
CA PRO A 49 20.19 33.20 -15.88
C PRO A 49 18.82 33.28 -15.21
N GLY A 50 18.21 34.48 -15.21
CA GLY A 50 16.92 34.76 -14.54
C GLY A 50 16.97 34.91 -13.02
N VAL A 51 18.07 34.61 -12.34
CA VAL A 51 18.17 34.85 -10.89
C VAL A 51 18.41 36.33 -10.63
N ILE A 52 17.46 36.99 -9.98
CA ILE A 52 17.56 38.42 -9.62
C ILE A 52 17.82 38.63 -8.12
N PHE A 53 17.57 37.61 -7.31
CA PHE A 53 17.81 37.62 -5.87
C PHE A 53 18.31 36.26 -5.42
N ALA A 54 19.31 36.25 -4.54
CA ALA A 54 19.75 35.04 -3.88
C ALA A 54 20.23 35.34 -2.45
N THR A 55 19.88 34.47 -1.51
CA THR A 55 20.30 34.60 -0.11
C THR A 55 20.38 33.23 0.56
N ASP A 56 21.08 33.16 1.68
CA ASP A 56 21.18 32.00 2.53
C ASP A 56 20.53 32.25 3.91
N TYR A 57 19.95 31.22 4.51
CA TYR A 57 19.35 31.31 5.84
C TYR A 57 19.45 30.01 6.61
N LYS A 58 19.50 30.10 7.95
CA LYS A 58 19.80 28.95 8.82
C LYS A 58 18.76 27.83 8.72
N PHE A 59 17.48 28.19 8.75
CA PHE A 59 16.35 27.25 8.70
C PHE A 59 15.23 27.84 7.85
N LEU A 60 15.22 27.61 6.54
CA LEU A 60 14.18 28.18 5.67
C LEU A 60 12.77 27.66 5.98
N CYS A 61 12.62 26.47 6.57
CA CYS A 61 11.32 25.92 6.93
C CYS A 61 10.72 26.47 8.23
N SER A 62 11.49 27.21 9.05
CA SER A 62 10.96 27.85 10.26
C SER A 62 10.14 29.09 9.91
N ASP A 63 9.31 29.58 10.84
CA ASP A 63 8.49 30.77 10.60
C ASP A 63 9.29 32.00 10.13
N PRO A 64 10.47 32.33 10.73
CA PRO A 64 11.32 33.41 10.20
C PRO A 64 11.83 33.15 8.78
N GLY A 65 12.16 31.89 8.45
CA GLY A 65 12.62 31.52 7.11
C GLY A 65 11.51 31.61 6.06
N GLN A 66 10.30 31.20 6.43
CA GLN A 66 9.11 31.33 5.57
C GLN A 66 8.75 32.80 5.36
N LEU A 67 8.81 33.62 6.40
CA LEU A 67 8.57 35.06 6.30
C LEU A 67 9.61 35.74 5.40
N LEU A 68 10.90 35.39 5.56
CA LEU A 68 11.96 35.87 4.67
C LEU A 68 11.66 35.56 3.19
N ILE A 69 11.22 34.35 2.87
CA ILE A 69 10.86 33.98 1.49
C ILE A 69 9.70 34.85 1.00
N LYS A 70 8.61 34.94 1.78
CA LYS A 70 7.43 35.77 1.43
C LYS A 70 7.81 37.22 1.19
N ASP A 71 8.51 37.84 2.13
CA ASP A 71 8.89 39.26 2.05
C ASP A 71 9.75 39.54 0.83
N LYS A 72 10.67 38.61 0.49
CA LYS A 72 11.54 38.75 -0.68
C LYS A 72 10.83 38.48 -2.00
N ILE A 73 9.77 37.65 -2.01
CA ILE A 73 8.87 37.53 -3.16
C ILE A 73 8.23 38.88 -3.47
N GLU A 74 7.70 39.56 -2.45
CA GLU A 74 7.03 40.85 -2.58
C GLU A 74 8.02 41.98 -2.92
N GLU A 75 9.13 42.09 -2.20
CA GLU A 75 10.13 43.16 -2.34
C GLU A 75 10.78 43.19 -3.74
N PHE A 76 11.12 42.00 -4.29
CA PHE A 76 11.78 41.91 -5.59
C PHE A 76 10.81 41.63 -6.75
N GLY A 77 9.52 41.45 -6.43
CA GLY A 77 8.49 41.03 -7.40
C GLY A 77 8.87 39.72 -8.09
N LEU A 78 9.24 38.71 -7.30
CA LEU A 78 9.66 37.41 -7.80
C LEU A 78 8.46 36.67 -8.39
N ASP A 79 8.66 36.05 -9.55
CA ASP A 79 7.66 35.23 -10.22
C ASP A 79 8.03 33.73 -10.22
N ARG A 80 9.21 33.38 -9.71
CA ARG A 80 9.67 31.99 -9.53
C ARG A 80 10.51 31.89 -8.26
N VAL A 81 10.38 30.79 -7.54
CA VAL A 81 11.14 30.55 -6.30
C VAL A 81 11.87 29.21 -6.37
N VAL A 82 13.17 29.23 -6.06
CA VAL A 82 13.98 28.02 -5.89
C VAL A 82 14.47 27.96 -4.45
N VAL A 83 14.14 26.89 -3.74
CA VAL A 83 14.68 26.62 -2.40
C VAL A 83 15.68 25.48 -2.46
N ALA A 84 16.95 25.77 -2.16
CA ALA A 84 18.03 24.80 -2.07
C ALA A 84 18.17 24.30 -0.63
N ALA A 85 17.60 23.13 -0.35
CA ALA A 85 17.49 22.61 1.01
C ALA A 85 17.39 21.07 1.03
N CYS A 86 16.38 20.56 1.73
CA CYS A 86 16.05 19.15 1.86
C CYS A 86 15.21 18.63 0.70
N SER A 87 14.84 17.35 0.76
CA SER A 87 13.97 16.72 -0.22
C SER A 87 12.60 17.41 -0.40
N PRO A 88 12.08 17.52 -1.64
CA PRO A 88 10.69 17.90 -1.90
C PRO A 88 9.67 16.99 -1.22
N ARG A 89 10.02 15.72 -0.95
CA ARG A 89 9.20 14.77 -0.19
C ARG A 89 8.87 15.25 1.23
N MET A 90 9.67 16.17 1.77
CA MET A 90 9.52 16.66 3.14
C MET A 90 8.85 18.04 3.19
N HIS A 91 9.33 19.02 2.42
CA HIS A 91 8.93 20.43 2.59
C HIS A 91 8.37 21.12 1.32
N GLU A 92 8.14 20.41 0.20
CA GLU A 92 7.56 21.02 -1.00
C GLU A 92 6.22 21.70 -0.68
N LYS A 93 5.31 20.98 0.01
CA LYS A 93 4.01 21.54 0.44
C LYS A 93 4.16 22.74 1.39
N THR A 94 5.21 22.78 2.21
CA THR A 94 5.47 23.91 3.10
C THR A 94 5.82 25.15 2.31
N PHE A 95 6.77 25.08 1.40
CA PHE A 95 7.18 26.23 0.60
C PHE A 95 6.13 26.64 -0.44
N ARG A 96 5.33 25.70 -0.95
CA ARG A 96 4.15 26.02 -1.75
C ARG A 96 3.12 26.86 -1.00
N ARG A 97 2.87 26.56 0.29
CA ARG A 97 2.01 27.41 1.12
C ARG A 97 2.60 28.80 1.32
N VAL A 98 3.92 28.93 1.43
CA VAL A 98 4.59 30.25 1.50
C VAL A 98 4.38 31.03 0.21
N CYS A 99 4.58 30.40 -0.96
CA CYS A 99 4.32 31.04 -2.26
C CYS A 99 2.86 31.50 -2.34
N ARG A 100 1.90 30.63 -1.98
CA ARG A 100 0.47 30.96 -1.96
C ARG A 100 0.15 32.14 -1.03
N LYS A 101 0.81 32.23 0.14
CA LYS A 101 0.67 33.36 1.09
C LYS A 101 1.30 34.68 0.59
N ALA A 102 2.17 34.61 -0.41
CA ALA A 102 2.80 35.74 -1.07
C ALA A 102 2.12 36.07 -2.41
N ASP A 103 0.89 35.56 -2.65
CA ASP A 103 0.16 35.65 -3.91
C ASP A 103 0.92 35.12 -5.15
N LEU A 104 1.91 34.26 -4.93
CA LEU A 104 2.62 33.54 -5.99
C LEU A 104 1.99 32.15 -6.20
N ASN A 105 1.71 31.80 -7.46
CA ASN A 105 1.17 30.48 -7.78
C ASN A 105 2.11 29.37 -7.23
N PRO A 106 1.59 28.39 -6.46
CA PRO A 106 2.42 27.41 -5.76
C PRO A 106 3.18 26.45 -6.69
N PHE A 107 2.86 26.41 -7.98
CA PHE A 107 3.55 25.57 -8.97
C PHE A 107 4.67 26.32 -9.69
N LEU A 108 4.87 27.60 -9.36
CA LEU A 108 6.04 28.41 -9.76
C LEU A 108 7.22 28.26 -8.79
N PHE A 109 7.24 27.14 -8.06
CA PHE A 109 8.21 26.78 -7.04
C PHE A 109 8.96 25.50 -7.43
N GLU A 110 10.28 25.50 -7.29
CA GLU A 110 11.15 24.33 -7.47
C GLU A 110 12.05 24.13 -6.23
N GLN A 111 12.33 22.87 -5.89
CA GLN A 111 13.15 22.53 -4.74
C GLN A 111 14.43 21.80 -5.16
N ALA A 112 15.58 22.42 -4.88
CA ALA A 112 16.90 21.85 -5.06
C ALA A 112 17.28 21.01 -3.82
N ASN A 113 17.29 19.69 -3.95
CA ASN A 113 17.68 18.78 -2.86
C ASN A 113 19.21 18.71 -2.73
N ILE A 114 19.77 19.57 -1.88
CA ILE A 114 21.21 19.62 -1.61
C ILE A 114 21.58 18.97 -0.27
N ARG A 115 20.62 18.43 0.48
CA ARG A 115 20.87 17.74 1.76
C ARG A 115 20.97 16.24 1.58
N GLU A 116 19.85 15.56 1.34
CA GLU A 116 19.81 14.12 1.17
C GLU A 116 20.61 13.66 -0.05
N HIS A 117 20.53 14.38 -1.17
CA HIS A 117 21.18 13.97 -2.44
C HIS A 117 22.60 14.54 -2.61
N CYS A 118 23.07 15.35 -1.65
CA CYS A 118 24.38 15.98 -1.72
C CYS A 118 25.13 15.97 -0.38
N THR A 119 24.86 16.88 0.57
CA THR A 119 25.75 17.03 1.73
C THR A 119 25.84 15.79 2.62
N TRP A 120 24.74 15.05 2.81
CA TRP A 120 24.73 13.87 3.68
C TRP A 120 25.39 12.63 3.08
N VAL A 121 25.56 12.59 1.76
CA VAL A 121 26.12 11.45 1.03
C VAL A 121 27.53 11.70 0.50
N HIS A 122 28.05 12.93 0.67
CA HIS A 122 29.40 13.37 0.27
C HIS A 122 30.11 14.15 1.38
N MET A 123 29.90 13.76 2.65
CA MET A 123 30.43 14.50 3.81
C MET A 123 31.96 14.59 3.84
N ASN A 124 32.62 13.58 3.25
CA ASN A 124 34.07 13.44 3.21
C ASN A 124 34.69 14.07 1.94
N GLU A 125 33.89 14.57 1.00
CA GLU A 125 34.32 15.14 -0.27
C GLU A 125 33.76 16.56 -0.46
N LYS A 126 34.00 17.45 0.53
CA LYS A 126 33.37 18.77 0.65
C LYS A 126 33.44 19.62 -0.62
N GLU A 127 34.58 19.68 -1.30
CA GLU A 127 34.74 20.45 -2.54
C GLU A 127 33.85 19.92 -3.67
N LYS A 128 33.81 18.59 -3.83
CA LYS A 128 32.94 17.94 -4.83
C LYS A 128 31.47 18.05 -4.45
N ALA A 129 31.14 17.99 -3.16
CA ALA A 129 29.80 18.23 -2.64
C ALA A 129 29.36 19.67 -2.92
N HIS A 130 30.24 20.66 -2.75
CA HIS A 130 29.94 22.06 -3.01
C HIS A 130 29.64 22.29 -4.50
N LYS A 131 30.51 21.78 -5.39
CA LYS A 131 30.28 21.81 -6.84
C LYS A 131 28.96 21.12 -7.22
N LYS A 132 28.69 19.93 -6.65
CA LYS A 132 27.44 19.20 -6.87
C LYS A 132 26.21 20.00 -6.42
N ALA A 133 26.27 20.65 -5.26
CA ALA A 133 25.17 21.48 -4.77
C ALA A 133 24.92 22.67 -5.71
N GLY A 134 25.96 23.35 -6.17
CA GLY A 134 25.86 24.43 -7.16
C GLY A 134 25.22 23.96 -8.48
N ASP A 135 25.59 22.76 -8.95
CA ASP A 135 24.98 22.17 -10.15
C ASP A 135 23.49 21.87 -9.94
N ILE A 136 23.11 21.27 -8.81
CA ILE A 136 21.71 20.97 -8.48
C ILE A 136 20.88 22.26 -8.45
N ILE A 137 21.41 23.33 -7.85
CA ILE A 137 20.75 24.64 -7.82
C ILE A 137 20.59 25.19 -9.24
N ALA A 138 21.66 25.15 -10.05
CA ALA A 138 21.62 25.64 -11.42
C ALA A 138 20.59 24.90 -12.29
N ILE A 139 20.52 23.56 -12.17
CA ILE A 139 19.54 22.71 -12.84
C ILE A 139 18.11 23.09 -12.40
N SER A 140 17.91 23.30 -11.10
CA SER A 140 16.61 23.70 -10.53
C SER A 140 16.18 25.09 -11.01
N CYS A 141 17.10 26.05 -11.12
CA CYS A 141 16.81 27.36 -11.72
C CYS A 141 16.42 27.26 -13.20
N ALA A 142 17.11 26.42 -13.99
CA ALA A 142 16.77 26.22 -15.39
C ALA A 142 15.36 25.62 -15.56
N ARG A 143 15.00 24.65 -14.72
CA ARG A 143 13.64 24.09 -14.66
C ARG A 143 12.61 25.11 -14.19
N ALA A 144 12.92 25.91 -13.17
CA ALA A 144 12.03 26.92 -12.61
C ALA A 144 11.58 27.94 -13.66
N LYS A 145 12.45 28.31 -14.61
CA LYS A 145 12.09 29.18 -15.75
C LYS A 145 10.96 28.64 -16.61
N GLU A 146 10.89 27.32 -16.73
CA GLU A 146 9.96 26.61 -17.60
C GLU A 146 8.68 26.18 -16.87
N LEU A 147 8.54 26.53 -15.58
CA LEU A 147 7.31 26.30 -14.82
C LEU A 147 6.19 27.20 -15.30
N ASP A 148 5.00 26.62 -15.35
CA ASP A 148 3.78 27.27 -15.82
C ASP A 148 2.83 27.52 -14.63
N ILE A 149 1.93 28.48 -14.77
CA ILE A 149 0.86 28.70 -13.81
C ILE A 149 -0.11 27.52 -13.92
N LEU A 150 -0.35 26.83 -12.80
CA LEU A 150 -1.28 25.71 -12.74
C LEU A 150 -2.38 25.99 -11.73
N ASP A 151 -3.61 25.73 -12.14
CA ASP A 151 -4.78 25.85 -11.27
C ASP A 151 -5.04 24.54 -10.54
N ILE A 152 -5.42 24.66 -9.29
CA ILE A 152 -5.89 23.52 -8.51
C ILE A 152 -7.37 23.40 -8.80
N ILE A 153 -7.76 22.26 -9.35
CA ILE A 153 -9.18 21.91 -9.50
C ILE A 153 -9.63 21.21 -8.22
N THR A 154 -10.85 21.50 -7.79
CA THR A 154 -11.51 20.74 -6.73
C THR A 154 -12.57 19.85 -7.34
N VAL A 155 -12.75 18.68 -6.74
CA VAL A 155 -13.85 17.77 -7.09
C VAL A 155 -14.66 17.49 -5.83
N PRO A 156 -16.00 17.52 -5.91
CA PRO A 156 -16.85 17.25 -4.75
C PRO A 156 -16.65 15.81 -4.28
N ILE A 157 -16.82 15.56 -2.99
CA ILE A 157 -16.71 14.24 -2.40
C ILE A 157 -18.11 13.64 -2.21
N THR A 158 -18.30 12.42 -2.68
CA THR A 158 -19.51 11.64 -2.43
C THR A 158 -19.61 11.31 -0.94
N LYS A 159 -20.71 11.71 -0.28
CA LYS A 159 -20.92 11.51 1.16
C LYS A 159 -21.47 10.11 1.48
N ASN A 160 -20.73 9.08 1.10
CA ASN A 160 -21.04 7.68 1.39
C ASN A 160 -19.73 6.91 1.51
N ALA A 161 -19.56 6.12 2.56
CA ALA A 161 -18.37 5.30 2.78
C ALA A 161 -18.66 3.82 2.50
N LEU A 162 -17.78 3.16 1.76
CA LEU A 162 -17.83 1.71 1.56
C LEU A 162 -16.92 1.02 2.55
N ILE A 163 -17.41 -0.02 3.22
CA ILE A 163 -16.61 -0.91 4.05
C ILE A 163 -16.71 -2.31 3.48
N VAL A 164 -15.55 -2.94 3.25
CA VAL A 164 -15.45 -4.27 2.64
C VAL A 164 -14.91 -5.26 3.66
N GLY A 165 -15.80 -6.12 4.18
CA GLY A 165 -15.54 -7.13 5.20
C GLY A 165 -16.18 -6.78 6.54
N GLY A 166 -17.15 -7.60 6.96
CA GLY A 166 -17.98 -7.45 8.15
C GLY A 166 -17.42 -8.12 9.41
N GLY A 167 -16.11 -8.25 9.55
CA GLY A 167 -15.47 -8.63 10.82
C GLY A 167 -15.49 -7.49 11.84
N ILE A 168 -14.92 -7.73 13.04
CA ILE A 168 -14.87 -6.71 14.11
C ILE A 168 -14.22 -5.38 13.67
N ALA A 169 -13.28 -5.43 12.72
CA ALA A 169 -12.70 -4.24 12.08
C ALA A 169 -13.75 -3.42 11.33
N GLY A 170 -14.43 -4.04 10.35
CA GLY A 170 -15.44 -3.36 9.54
C GLY A 170 -16.64 -2.93 10.35
N ILE A 171 -17.11 -3.76 11.29
CA ILE A 171 -18.19 -3.41 12.23
C ILE A 171 -17.84 -2.15 13.02
N SER A 172 -16.63 -2.09 13.59
CA SER A 172 -16.22 -0.93 14.40
C SER A 172 -16.08 0.34 13.57
N ALA A 173 -15.53 0.24 12.36
CA ALA A 173 -15.42 1.38 11.46
C ALA A 173 -16.79 1.88 10.96
N ALA A 174 -17.70 0.96 10.67
CA ALA A 174 -19.05 1.25 10.20
C ALA A 174 -19.85 2.02 11.25
N LEU A 175 -19.87 1.53 12.49
CA LEU A 175 -20.56 2.21 13.60
C LEU A 175 -20.01 3.61 13.81
N ASP A 176 -18.69 3.77 13.93
CA ASP A 176 -18.08 5.08 14.20
C ASP A 176 -18.39 6.10 13.08
N LEU A 177 -18.34 5.69 11.80
CA LEU A 177 -18.70 6.57 10.69
C LEU A 177 -20.20 6.91 10.69
N ALA A 178 -21.04 5.91 10.93
CA ALA A 178 -22.49 6.07 10.92
C ALA A 178 -22.99 6.94 12.08
N ASP A 179 -22.37 6.83 13.26
CA ASP A 179 -22.58 7.67 14.44
C ASP A 179 -22.14 9.13 14.20
N MET A 180 -21.13 9.35 13.35
CA MET A 180 -20.76 10.69 12.86
C MET A 180 -21.75 11.25 11.82
N GLY A 181 -22.79 10.50 11.45
CA GLY A 181 -23.79 10.89 10.47
C GLY A 181 -23.35 10.69 9.02
N ILE A 182 -22.28 9.92 8.77
CA ILE A 182 -21.82 9.57 7.43
C ILE A 182 -22.57 8.31 6.98
N PRO A 183 -23.28 8.31 5.84
CA PRO A 183 -23.84 7.09 5.26
C PRO A 183 -22.75 6.05 4.99
N VAL A 184 -23.03 4.80 5.34
CA VAL A 184 -22.11 3.67 5.17
C VAL A 184 -22.81 2.55 4.43
N THR A 185 -22.11 1.92 3.48
CA THR A 185 -22.47 0.61 2.96
C THR A 185 -21.44 -0.41 3.43
N LEU A 186 -21.88 -1.43 4.16
CA LEU A 186 -21.02 -2.52 4.64
C LEU A 186 -21.28 -3.77 3.80
N VAL A 187 -20.28 -4.16 3.01
CA VAL A 187 -20.31 -5.36 2.16
C VAL A 187 -19.63 -6.51 2.89
N GLU A 188 -20.32 -7.64 3.00
CA GLU A 188 -19.80 -8.87 3.61
C GLU A 188 -20.02 -10.06 2.67
N SER A 189 -18.96 -10.82 2.40
CA SER A 189 -18.97 -11.90 1.41
C SER A 189 -19.73 -13.13 1.91
N THR A 190 -19.73 -13.40 3.21
CA THR A 190 -20.48 -14.50 3.80
C THR A 190 -21.93 -14.09 4.12
N PRO A 191 -22.84 -15.04 4.42
CA PRO A 191 -24.24 -14.72 4.72
C PRO A 191 -24.48 -13.84 5.96
N THR A 192 -23.45 -13.65 6.82
CA THR A 192 -23.54 -12.97 8.11
C THR A 192 -22.27 -12.17 8.40
N ILE A 193 -22.40 -11.08 9.14
CA ILE A 193 -21.24 -10.39 9.74
C ILE A 193 -20.72 -11.13 10.99
N GLY A 194 -19.58 -10.70 11.52
CA GLY A 194 -18.94 -11.20 12.74
C GLY A 194 -17.51 -11.69 12.52
N GLY A 195 -17.22 -12.27 11.34
CA GLY A 195 -15.90 -12.78 10.97
C GLY A 195 -15.37 -13.86 11.92
N ASN A 196 -14.04 -14.02 12.01
CA ASN A 196 -13.42 -15.04 12.86
C ASN A 196 -13.71 -14.84 14.36
N MET A 197 -13.99 -13.61 14.81
CA MET A 197 -14.32 -13.35 16.22
C MET A 197 -15.61 -14.07 16.64
N ALA A 198 -16.58 -14.24 15.74
CA ALA A 198 -17.82 -14.98 16.03
C ALA A 198 -17.58 -16.48 16.26
N ARG A 199 -16.43 -17.01 15.86
CA ARG A 199 -16.06 -18.44 16.07
C ARG A 199 -15.43 -18.70 17.43
N LEU A 200 -14.98 -17.66 18.13
CA LEU A 200 -14.28 -17.80 19.42
C LEU A 200 -15.30 -17.94 20.56
N ASP A 201 -14.96 -18.72 21.60
CA ASP A 201 -15.77 -18.77 22.82
C ASP A 201 -15.51 -17.54 23.71
N LYS A 202 -14.28 -17.39 24.19
CA LYS A 202 -13.81 -16.20 24.94
C LYS A 202 -12.71 -15.42 24.20
N THR A 203 -12.43 -14.22 24.70
CA THR A 203 -11.33 -13.37 24.21
C THR A 203 -10.32 -13.05 25.32
N PHE A 204 -9.03 -13.20 25.04
CA PHE A 204 -7.96 -12.74 25.92
C PHE A 204 -7.82 -11.20 25.88
N PRO A 205 -7.25 -10.56 26.92
CA PRO A 205 -6.82 -11.15 28.19
C PRO A 205 -7.95 -11.18 29.24
N THR A 206 -9.13 -10.64 28.92
CA THR A 206 -10.21 -10.44 29.89
C THR A 206 -11.04 -11.69 30.18
N MET A 207 -10.98 -12.69 29.29
CA MET A 207 -11.84 -13.89 29.31
C MET A 207 -13.33 -13.57 29.10
N ASP A 208 -13.65 -12.40 28.54
CA ASP A 208 -15.01 -12.07 28.14
C ASP A 208 -15.51 -13.04 27.08
N CYS A 209 -16.80 -13.37 27.10
CA CYS A 209 -17.42 -14.11 26.03
C CYS A 209 -17.40 -13.27 24.74
N SER A 210 -16.88 -13.85 23.65
CA SER A 210 -16.78 -13.18 22.36
C SER A 210 -18.15 -12.72 21.88
N ALA A 211 -19.17 -13.58 22.00
CA ALA A 211 -20.54 -13.26 21.63
C ALA A 211 -21.11 -12.09 22.45
N CYS A 212 -20.79 -11.97 23.75
CA CYS A 212 -21.29 -10.89 24.60
C CYS A 212 -20.81 -9.50 24.15
N ILE A 213 -19.63 -9.40 23.54
CA ILE A 213 -19.07 -8.13 23.08
C ILE A 213 -19.25 -7.89 21.57
N LEU A 214 -19.41 -8.95 20.78
CA LEU A 214 -19.59 -8.86 19.32
C LEU A 214 -21.08 -8.78 18.91
N THR A 215 -21.95 -9.62 19.48
CA THR A 215 -23.36 -9.72 19.06
C THR A 215 -24.13 -8.40 19.20
N PRO A 216 -23.95 -7.60 20.29
CA PRO A 216 -24.58 -6.29 20.38
C PRO A 216 -24.16 -5.38 19.22
N LYS A 217 -22.86 -5.35 18.89
CA LYS A 217 -22.34 -4.55 17.76
C LYS A 217 -22.89 -5.03 16.42
N MET A 218 -23.01 -6.33 16.22
CA MET A 218 -23.64 -6.87 15.02
C MET A 218 -25.11 -6.43 14.91
N THR A 219 -25.84 -6.46 16.04
CA THR A 219 -27.24 -6.01 16.11
C THR A 219 -27.35 -4.52 15.81
N ASP A 220 -26.46 -3.69 16.38
CA ASP A 220 -26.40 -2.26 16.12
C ASP A 220 -26.23 -1.99 14.62
N ILE A 221 -25.30 -2.67 13.95
CA ILE A 221 -25.11 -2.58 12.48
C ILE A 221 -26.40 -2.90 11.74
N GLY A 222 -27.08 -4.00 12.10
CA GLY A 222 -28.30 -4.43 11.42
C GLY A 222 -29.48 -3.49 11.60
N GLN A 223 -29.45 -2.60 12.59
CA GLN A 223 -30.54 -1.67 12.94
C GLN A 223 -30.17 -0.19 12.70
N HIS A 224 -28.91 0.11 12.38
CA HIS A 224 -28.44 1.49 12.31
C HIS A 224 -29.00 2.22 11.07
N PRO A 225 -29.63 3.40 11.22
CA PRO A 225 -30.33 4.08 10.12
C PRO A 225 -29.40 4.57 8.99
N ASN A 226 -28.12 4.84 9.31
CA ASN A 226 -27.11 5.27 8.33
C ASN A 226 -26.29 4.12 7.73
N ILE A 227 -26.61 2.85 8.03
CA ILE A 227 -25.84 1.70 7.53
C ILE A 227 -26.70 0.86 6.59
N ASN A 228 -26.26 0.73 5.34
CA ASN A 228 -26.76 -0.24 4.39
C ASN A 228 -25.92 -1.53 4.50
N LEU A 229 -26.48 -2.56 5.15
CA LEU A 229 -25.82 -3.85 5.31
C LEU A 229 -26.06 -4.76 4.09
N MET A 230 -25.02 -5.05 3.33
CA MET A 230 -25.03 -5.95 2.18
C MET A 230 -24.24 -7.23 2.48
N THR A 231 -24.89 -8.16 3.18
CA THR A 231 -24.34 -9.51 3.40
C THR A 231 -24.52 -10.40 2.17
N TYR A 232 -23.76 -11.49 2.11
CA TYR A 232 -23.68 -12.39 0.96
C TYR A 232 -23.39 -11.65 -0.36
N SER A 233 -22.54 -10.62 -0.28
CA SER A 233 -22.25 -9.70 -1.39
C SER A 233 -20.75 -9.50 -1.56
N GLU A 234 -20.29 -9.31 -2.80
CA GLU A 234 -18.88 -9.16 -3.14
C GLU A 234 -18.67 -7.97 -4.07
N ILE A 235 -17.52 -7.28 -3.92
CA ILE A 235 -17.13 -6.23 -4.87
C ILE A 235 -16.64 -6.88 -6.17
N LEU A 236 -17.11 -6.40 -7.31
CA LEU A 236 -16.69 -6.88 -8.63
C LEU A 236 -15.72 -5.94 -9.31
N GLU A 237 -15.99 -4.64 -9.23
CA GLU A 237 -15.26 -3.61 -9.96
C GLU A 237 -15.28 -2.31 -9.16
N VAL A 238 -14.15 -1.63 -9.12
CA VAL A 238 -14.02 -0.30 -8.50
C VAL A 238 -13.31 0.60 -9.49
N ASN A 239 -14.02 1.63 -9.93
CA ASN A 239 -13.51 2.67 -10.80
C ASN A 239 -13.56 4.01 -10.08
N GLY A 240 -13.01 5.05 -10.72
CA GLY A 240 -13.05 6.41 -10.19
C GLY A 240 -11.77 6.76 -9.41
N TYR A 241 -11.90 7.69 -8.48
CA TYR A 241 -10.78 8.35 -7.82
C TYR A 241 -11.17 8.79 -6.41
N ILE A 242 -10.19 9.31 -5.65
CA ILE A 242 -10.42 9.84 -4.30
C ILE A 242 -11.65 10.76 -4.25
N GLY A 243 -12.61 10.42 -3.40
CA GLY A 243 -13.86 11.18 -3.26
C GLY A 243 -14.99 10.77 -4.21
N ASN A 244 -14.73 10.00 -5.27
CA ASN A 244 -15.73 9.57 -6.26
C ASN A 244 -15.37 8.21 -6.86
N PHE A 245 -15.63 7.15 -6.09
CA PHE A 245 -15.51 5.76 -6.54
C PHE A 245 -16.85 5.26 -7.07
N ASP A 246 -16.85 4.69 -8.27
CA ASP A 246 -17.99 3.97 -8.85
C ASP A 246 -17.75 2.47 -8.61
N VAL A 247 -18.60 1.83 -7.82
CA VAL A 247 -18.39 0.44 -7.36
C VAL A 247 -19.54 -0.45 -7.79
N LYS A 248 -19.21 -1.57 -8.46
CA LYS A 248 -20.15 -2.65 -8.76
C LYS A 248 -20.09 -3.69 -7.65
N ILE A 249 -21.23 -3.93 -7.01
CA ILE A 249 -21.40 -4.89 -5.93
C ILE A 249 -22.34 -5.99 -6.43
N LYS A 250 -21.90 -7.24 -6.36
CA LYS A 250 -22.72 -8.41 -6.67
C LYS A 250 -23.33 -8.95 -5.40
N LYS A 251 -24.65 -8.85 -5.27
CA LYS A 251 -25.43 -9.58 -4.27
C LYS A 251 -25.64 -11.00 -4.79
N LYS A 252 -25.07 -11.99 -4.10
CA LYS A 252 -25.25 -13.40 -4.46
C LYS A 252 -26.68 -13.84 -4.13
N PRO A 253 -27.27 -14.76 -4.92
CA PRO A 253 -28.61 -15.25 -4.63
C PRO A 253 -28.59 -16.07 -3.34
N ARG A 254 -29.31 -15.63 -2.32
CA ARG A 254 -29.55 -16.44 -1.11
C ARG A 254 -30.51 -17.60 -1.37
N TYR A 255 -31.21 -17.54 -2.50
CA TYR A 255 -32.40 -18.31 -2.86
C TYR A 255 -33.55 -18.10 -1.87
N ILE A 256 -33.51 -16.96 -1.19
CA ILE A 256 -34.43 -16.53 -0.15
C ILE A 256 -34.68 -15.02 -0.34
N LYS A 257 -35.95 -14.63 -0.36
CA LYS A 257 -36.44 -13.27 -0.38
C LYS A 257 -36.24 -12.65 1.00
N GLU A 258 -35.27 -11.75 1.10
CA GLU A 258 -34.82 -11.15 2.35
C GLU A 258 -35.93 -10.37 3.07
N ASP A 259 -36.86 -9.78 2.32
CA ASP A 259 -38.01 -9.02 2.83
C ASP A 259 -39.14 -9.90 3.42
N LYS A 260 -39.14 -11.20 3.11
CA LYS A 260 -40.17 -12.14 3.58
C LYS A 260 -39.68 -13.12 4.63
N CYS A 261 -38.39 -13.44 4.67
CA CYS A 261 -37.86 -14.40 5.62
C CYS A 261 -37.85 -13.82 7.04
N ASN A 262 -38.41 -14.55 8.00
CA ASN A 262 -38.44 -14.17 9.42
C ASN A 262 -37.48 -14.99 10.29
N GLY A 263 -36.69 -15.89 9.70
CA GLY A 263 -35.74 -16.72 10.43
C GLY A 263 -36.34 -17.87 11.26
N CYS A 264 -37.58 -18.31 11.02
CA CYS A 264 -38.24 -19.33 11.85
C CYS A 264 -37.56 -20.73 11.86
N GLY A 265 -36.96 -21.13 10.74
CA GLY A 265 -36.25 -22.41 10.62
C GLY A 265 -37.06 -23.63 10.19
N ASP A 266 -38.35 -23.48 9.87
CA ASP A 266 -39.23 -24.59 9.44
C ASP A 266 -38.74 -25.33 8.17
N CYS A 267 -37.91 -24.65 7.38
CA CYS A 267 -37.29 -25.22 6.18
C CYS A 267 -36.15 -26.21 6.47
N VAL A 268 -35.53 -26.18 7.66
CA VAL A 268 -34.35 -26.98 8.01
C VAL A 268 -34.68 -28.47 8.20
N PRO A 269 -35.69 -28.87 9.00
CA PRO A 269 -35.96 -30.28 9.26
C PRO A 269 -36.40 -31.05 8.02
N VAL A 270 -37.02 -30.38 7.05
CA VAL A 270 -37.51 -30.98 5.80
C VAL A 270 -36.43 -31.09 4.71
N CYS A 271 -35.25 -30.50 4.93
CA CYS A 271 -34.15 -30.53 3.96
C CYS A 271 -33.40 -31.87 4.02
N PRO A 272 -33.42 -32.68 2.94
CA PRO A 272 -32.68 -33.93 2.90
C PRO A 272 -31.18 -33.74 2.60
N ALA A 273 -30.79 -32.58 2.05
CA ALA A 273 -29.41 -32.28 1.68
C ALA A 273 -28.59 -31.85 2.91
N ILE A 274 -27.42 -32.45 3.06
CA ILE A 274 -26.48 -32.23 4.16
C ILE A 274 -25.12 -31.94 3.55
N THR A 275 -24.40 -30.98 4.12
CA THR A 275 -23.05 -30.59 3.72
C THR A 275 -22.17 -30.35 4.95
N SER A 276 -20.88 -30.11 4.73
CA SER A 276 -19.93 -29.81 5.80
C SER A 276 -20.13 -28.37 6.30
N ASN A 277 -20.08 -28.14 7.62
CA ASN A 277 -20.26 -26.82 8.20
C ASN A 277 -18.92 -26.06 8.33
N PRO A 278 -18.64 -25.04 7.50
CA PRO A 278 -17.36 -24.33 7.56
C PRO A 278 -17.26 -23.39 8.78
N PHE A 279 -18.38 -23.01 9.38
CA PHE A 279 -18.38 -22.19 10.61
C PHE A 279 -17.90 -23.02 11.81
N GLU A 280 -18.28 -24.30 11.84
CA GLU A 280 -17.87 -25.28 12.85
C GLU A 280 -16.57 -26.00 12.48
N MET A 281 -15.70 -25.37 11.67
CA MET A 281 -14.43 -25.94 11.23
C MET A 281 -14.57 -27.35 10.62
N HIS A 282 -15.67 -27.62 9.92
CA HIS A 282 -16.00 -28.91 9.29
C HIS A 282 -16.24 -30.08 10.28
N MET A 283 -16.34 -29.80 11.59
CA MET A 283 -16.53 -30.80 12.64
C MET A 283 -17.96 -31.32 12.73
N SER A 284 -18.93 -30.61 12.16
CA SER A 284 -20.33 -31.03 12.12
C SER A 284 -20.95 -30.84 10.73
N PRO A 285 -21.98 -31.63 10.40
CA PRO A 285 -22.78 -31.38 9.21
C PRO A 285 -23.74 -30.20 9.42
N ILE A 286 -24.13 -29.56 8.32
CA ILE A 286 -25.21 -28.55 8.26
C ILE A 286 -26.14 -28.85 7.09
N LYS A 287 -27.40 -28.41 7.16
CA LYS A 287 -28.34 -28.53 6.05
C LYS A 287 -28.02 -27.52 4.95
N ALA A 288 -28.35 -27.88 3.70
CA ALA A 288 -28.16 -26.97 2.57
C ALA A 288 -28.91 -25.64 2.75
N VAL A 289 -30.13 -25.67 3.31
CA VAL A 289 -30.82 -24.47 3.81
C VAL A 289 -30.47 -24.27 5.29
N SER A 290 -29.78 -23.18 5.61
CA SER A 290 -29.29 -22.95 6.97
C SER A 290 -29.03 -21.48 7.28
N ILE A 291 -28.88 -21.18 8.58
CA ILE A 291 -28.24 -19.97 9.10
C ILE A 291 -26.85 -20.40 9.60
N PRO A 292 -25.77 -19.63 9.33
CA PRO A 292 -24.41 -20.05 9.67
C PRO A 292 -24.20 -20.35 11.17
N PHE A 293 -24.80 -19.56 12.05
CA PHE A 293 -24.78 -19.76 13.50
C PHE A 293 -25.94 -19.03 14.19
N PRO A 294 -26.33 -19.38 15.43
CA PRO A 294 -27.57 -18.90 16.05
C PRO A 294 -27.67 -17.38 16.21
N GLN A 295 -26.56 -16.66 16.39
CA GLN A 295 -26.53 -15.20 16.58
C GLN A 295 -26.16 -14.44 15.28
N ALA A 296 -26.29 -15.08 14.12
CA ALA A 296 -25.98 -14.46 12.83
C ALA A 296 -26.77 -13.16 12.61
N VAL A 297 -26.13 -12.20 11.93
CA VAL A 297 -26.78 -10.95 11.50
C VAL A 297 -26.49 -10.74 10.02
N PRO A 298 -27.53 -10.60 9.17
CA PRO A 298 -28.95 -10.69 9.50
C PRO A 298 -29.39 -12.13 9.84
N GLN A 299 -30.50 -12.28 10.57
CA GLN A 299 -31.14 -13.57 10.87
C GLN A 299 -31.92 -14.10 9.66
N LEU A 300 -31.19 -14.35 8.56
CA LEU A 300 -31.72 -14.79 7.29
C LEU A 300 -31.07 -16.11 6.88
N PHE A 301 -31.92 -17.07 6.48
CA PHE A 301 -31.46 -18.32 5.91
C PHE A 301 -30.75 -18.08 4.55
N THR A 302 -29.91 -19.03 4.16
CA THR A 302 -29.29 -19.13 2.83
C THR A 302 -29.34 -20.56 2.36
N ILE A 303 -29.46 -20.78 1.04
CA ILE A 303 -29.39 -22.11 0.44
C ILE A 303 -28.06 -22.28 -0.28
N ASP A 304 -27.24 -23.23 0.19
CA ASP A 304 -26.06 -23.68 -0.53
C ASP A 304 -26.47 -24.54 -1.73
N MET A 305 -26.31 -24.00 -2.92
CA MET A 305 -26.71 -24.68 -4.16
C MET A 305 -25.71 -25.71 -4.66
N ASP A 306 -24.48 -25.73 -4.14
CA ASP A 306 -23.55 -26.80 -4.46
C ASP A 306 -24.00 -28.12 -3.81
N SER A 307 -24.71 -28.02 -2.69
CA SER A 307 -25.27 -29.16 -1.94
C SER A 307 -26.77 -29.39 -2.18
N CYS A 308 -27.51 -28.38 -2.64
CA CYS A 308 -28.96 -28.45 -2.83
C CYS A 308 -29.36 -29.37 -3.99
N ILE A 309 -30.24 -30.34 -3.71
CA ILE A 309 -30.81 -31.24 -4.74
C ILE A 309 -32.10 -30.73 -5.40
N LYS A 310 -32.49 -29.47 -5.15
CA LYS A 310 -33.70 -28.81 -5.70
C LYS A 310 -35.00 -29.62 -5.53
N CYS A 311 -35.20 -30.29 -4.39
CA CYS A 311 -36.39 -31.12 -4.15
C CYS A 311 -37.69 -30.31 -3.86
N GLY A 312 -37.58 -29.02 -3.53
CA GLY A 312 -38.72 -28.14 -3.23
C GLY A 312 -39.39 -28.36 -1.87
N ASN A 313 -38.86 -29.22 -0.99
CA ASN A 313 -39.46 -29.47 0.33
C ASN A 313 -39.41 -28.23 1.23
N CYS A 314 -38.30 -27.49 1.21
CA CYS A 314 -38.15 -26.26 1.98
C CYS A 314 -39.14 -25.18 1.49
N GLU A 315 -39.35 -25.04 0.18
CA GLU A 315 -40.36 -24.13 -0.40
C GLU A 315 -41.76 -24.44 0.12
N LYS A 316 -42.16 -25.73 0.13
CA LYS A 316 -43.47 -26.16 0.64
C LYS A 316 -43.64 -25.93 2.15
N ALA A 317 -42.57 -26.01 2.92
CA ALA A 317 -42.59 -25.78 4.36
C ALA A 317 -42.58 -24.29 4.73
N CYS A 318 -42.24 -23.39 3.81
CA CYS A 318 -42.14 -21.96 4.07
C CYS A 318 -43.50 -21.27 3.85
N GLU A 319 -44.27 -21.07 4.93
CA GLU A 319 -45.57 -20.39 4.86
C GLU A 319 -45.50 -18.95 4.32
N LEU A 320 -44.36 -18.28 4.50
CA LEU A 320 -44.14 -16.92 4.02
C LEU A 320 -43.74 -16.84 2.55
N GLU A 321 -43.59 -17.99 1.86
CA GLU A 321 -43.16 -18.06 0.46
C GLU A 321 -41.86 -17.28 0.18
N ALA A 322 -40.94 -17.32 1.16
CA ALA A 322 -39.68 -16.60 1.12
C ALA A 322 -38.66 -17.33 0.24
N ILE A 323 -38.75 -18.64 0.05
CA ILE A 323 -37.77 -19.40 -0.74
C ILE A 323 -38.04 -19.21 -2.24
N ASP A 324 -36.97 -19.00 -2.99
CA ASP A 324 -36.95 -18.90 -4.45
C ASP A 324 -35.68 -19.57 -4.98
N LEU A 325 -35.79 -20.84 -5.36
CA LEU A 325 -34.68 -21.64 -5.88
C LEU A 325 -34.16 -21.17 -7.26
N ASN A 326 -34.83 -20.21 -7.89
CA ASN A 326 -34.45 -19.64 -9.18
C ASN A 326 -33.94 -18.18 -9.06
N GLN A 327 -33.74 -17.68 -7.83
CA GLN A 327 -33.21 -16.34 -7.60
C GLN A 327 -31.87 -16.16 -8.34
N ALA A 328 -31.79 -15.08 -9.13
CA ALA A 328 -30.56 -14.70 -9.84
C ALA A 328 -29.71 -13.73 -9.00
N PRO A 329 -28.38 -13.69 -9.19
CA PRO A 329 -27.55 -12.65 -8.61
C PRO A 329 -27.97 -11.26 -9.12
N ILE A 330 -27.84 -10.26 -8.25
CA ILE A 330 -28.14 -8.86 -8.58
C ILE A 330 -26.84 -8.07 -8.55
N ILE A 331 -26.59 -7.26 -9.59
CA ILE A 331 -25.49 -6.31 -9.62
C ILE A 331 -26.05 -4.94 -9.28
N VAL A 332 -25.47 -4.30 -8.27
CA VAL A 332 -25.79 -2.95 -7.82
C VAL A 332 -24.61 -2.05 -8.12
N GLU A 333 -24.87 -0.86 -8.66
CA GLU A 333 -23.88 0.18 -8.89
C GLU A 333 -24.12 1.34 -7.91
N GLU A 334 -23.11 1.63 -7.08
CA GLU A 334 -23.18 2.71 -6.09
C GLU A 334 -21.91 3.56 -6.10
N LYS A 335 -22.06 4.82 -5.66
CA LYS A 335 -20.96 5.78 -5.57
C LYS A 335 -20.52 5.97 -4.12
N PHE A 336 -19.20 6.05 -3.93
CA PHE A 336 -18.59 6.20 -2.61
C PHE A 336 -17.50 7.27 -2.61
N GLY A 337 -17.36 7.99 -1.50
CA GLY A 337 -16.29 8.97 -1.31
C GLY A 337 -14.99 8.33 -0.85
N ALA A 338 -15.10 7.25 -0.08
CA ALA A 338 -13.97 6.54 0.48
C ALA A 338 -14.29 5.06 0.69
N ILE A 339 -13.25 4.24 0.78
CA ILE A 339 -13.34 2.79 0.98
C ILE A 339 -12.47 2.39 2.17
N ILE A 340 -12.98 1.55 3.07
CA ILE A 340 -12.20 0.86 4.10
C ILE A 340 -12.16 -0.63 3.76
N LEU A 341 -10.97 -1.19 3.64
CA LEU A 341 -10.78 -2.62 3.44
C LEU A 341 -10.48 -3.32 4.76
N SER A 342 -11.29 -4.32 5.11
CA SER A 342 -11.25 -5.04 6.38
C SER A 342 -11.62 -6.52 6.24
N THR A 343 -11.15 -7.17 5.16
CA THR A 343 -11.48 -8.56 4.78
C THR A 343 -10.93 -9.63 5.72
N GLY A 344 -10.05 -9.27 6.66
CA GLY A 344 -9.60 -10.19 7.71
C GLY A 344 -8.51 -11.16 7.24
N PHE A 345 -8.62 -12.42 7.66
CA PHE A 345 -7.65 -13.48 7.41
C PHE A 345 -8.35 -14.84 7.36
N LYS A 346 -7.65 -15.83 6.79
CA LYS A 346 -7.99 -17.25 6.94
C LYS A 346 -6.95 -17.98 7.77
N VAL A 347 -7.34 -19.10 8.38
CA VAL A 347 -6.36 -20.01 8.97
C VAL A 347 -5.61 -20.72 7.85
N ALA A 348 -4.30 -20.87 8.02
CA ALA A 348 -3.48 -21.63 7.07
C ALA A 348 -3.89 -23.10 7.10
N ASP A 349 -3.89 -23.75 5.95
CA ASP A 349 -4.15 -25.19 5.87
C ASP A 349 -3.03 -25.96 6.56
N LEU A 350 -3.34 -26.56 7.72
CA LEU A 350 -2.38 -27.26 8.54
C LEU A 350 -1.98 -28.62 7.94
N THR A 351 -2.72 -29.15 6.97
CA THR A 351 -2.32 -30.39 6.26
C THR A 351 -1.08 -30.15 5.37
N LEU A 352 -0.79 -28.89 5.04
CA LEU A 352 0.33 -28.50 4.18
C LEU A 352 1.60 -28.15 4.97
N VAL A 353 1.54 -28.13 6.31
CA VAL A 353 2.66 -27.75 7.17
C VAL A 353 2.84 -28.77 8.31
N HIS A 354 4.09 -29.10 8.60
CA HIS A 354 4.48 -30.13 9.55
C HIS A 354 3.78 -31.48 9.31
N PRO A 355 4.07 -32.17 8.17
CA PRO A 355 3.57 -33.53 7.96
C PRO A 355 3.93 -34.47 9.11
N GLU A 356 5.05 -34.22 9.80
CA GLU A 356 5.45 -34.91 11.03
C GLU A 356 4.47 -34.77 12.22
N TYR A 357 3.45 -33.91 12.13
CA TYR A 357 2.40 -33.75 13.15
C TYR A 357 1.10 -34.47 12.77
N HIS A 358 1.00 -35.05 11.57
CA HIS A 358 -0.12 -35.91 11.17
C HIS A 358 -1.53 -35.28 11.34
N TYR A 359 -1.64 -33.97 11.15
CA TYR A 359 -2.93 -33.28 11.15
C TYR A 359 -3.82 -33.77 9.99
N GLY A 360 -5.06 -34.14 10.30
CA GLY A 360 -5.98 -34.77 9.35
C GLY A 360 -5.81 -36.28 9.18
N GLU A 361 -4.74 -36.86 9.73
CA GLU A 361 -4.53 -38.31 9.78
C GLU A 361 -4.85 -38.86 11.17
N TYR A 362 -4.32 -38.24 12.22
CA TYR A 362 -4.59 -38.59 13.61
C TYR A 362 -5.78 -37.80 14.14
N LEU A 363 -6.88 -38.50 14.45
CA LEU A 363 -8.13 -37.88 14.93
C LEU A 363 -7.94 -37.03 16.20
N ASN A 364 -6.99 -37.38 17.07
CA ASN A 364 -6.70 -36.67 18.31
C ASN A 364 -5.65 -35.55 18.14
N VAL A 365 -5.35 -35.15 16.90
CA VAL A 365 -4.56 -33.96 16.57
C VAL A 365 -5.49 -32.95 15.88
N ILE A 366 -5.86 -31.90 16.61
CA ILE A 366 -6.80 -30.88 16.13
C ILE A 366 -6.15 -29.49 16.14
N SER A 367 -6.73 -28.55 15.43
CA SER A 367 -6.37 -27.14 15.45
C SER A 367 -7.00 -26.41 16.64
N HIS A 368 -6.38 -25.32 17.07
CA HIS A 368 -6.93 -24.49 18.14
C HIS A 368 -8.31 -23.89 17.81
N LEU A 369 -8.65 -23.66 16.53
CA LEU A 369 -9.98 -23.19 16.17
C LEU A 369 -11.04 -24.29 16.24
N GLU A 370 -10.68 -25.55 15.96
CA GLU A 370 -11.59 -26.68 16.23
C GLU A 370 -11.85 -26.80 17.73
N LEU A 371 -10.83 -26.59 18.56
CA LEU A 371 -11.00 -26.50 20.02
C LEU A 371 -11.92 -25.33 20.44
N GLU A 372 -11.80 -24.15 19.83
CA GLU A 372 -12.73 -23.03 20.07
C GLU A 372 -14.18 -23.40 19.75
N ARG A 373 -14.40 -24.20 18.71
CA ARG A 373 -15.73 -24.74 18.38
C ARG A 373 -16.19 -25.77 19.40
N MET A 374 -15.31 -26.59 19.96
CA MET A 374 -15.67 -27.50 21.07
C MET A 374 -16.02 -26.75 22.36
N LEU A 375 -15.30 -25.66 22.65
CA LEU A 375 -15.45 -24.91 23.91
C LEU A 375 -16.77 -24.12 23.98
N THR A 376 -17.34 -23.72 22.84
CA THR A 376 -18.58 -22.95 22.84
C THR A 376 -19.81 -23.81 23.15
N SER A 377 -20.70 -23.27 23.99
CA SER A 377 -21.98 -23.88 24.36
C SER A 377 -22.92 -24.23 23.20
N PHE A 378 -22.74 -23.63 22.03
CA PHE A 378 -23.55 -23.90 20.83
C PHE A 378 -22.77 -24.57 19.70
N GLY A 379 -21.52 -24.96 19.96
CA GLY A 379 -20.70 -25.70 19.00
C GLY A 379 -21.08 -27.19 18.93
N PRO A 380 -20.36 -27.97 18.11
CA PRO A 380 -20.70 -29.36 17.81
C PRO A 380 -20.71 -30.30 19.02
N SER A 381 -19.97 -29.97 20.07
CA SER A 381 -19.90 -30.75 21.32
C SER A 381 -20.57 -30.04 22.51
N GLU A 382 -21.33 -28.96 22.28
CA GLU A 382 -22.07 -28.23 23.32
C GLU A 382 -21.21 -27.84 24.54
N GLY A 383 -19.97 -27.40 24.29
CA GLY A 383 -19.01 -27.02 25.34
C GLY A 383 -18.22 -28.19 25.95
N GLN A 384 -18.44 -29.42 25.49
CA GLN A 384 -17.70 -30.59 25.97
C GLN A 384 -16.37 -30.76 25.24
N ILE A 385 -15.31 -30.97 26.01
CA ILE A 385 -13.96 -31.21 25.49
C ILE A 385 -13.77 -32.72 25.38
N ILE A 386 -13.70 -33.21 24.15
CA ILE A 386 -13.69 -34.63 23.82
C ILE A 386 -12.54 -34.97 22.89
N ARG A 387 -12.06 -36.20 22.99
CA ARG A 387 -11.18 -36.83 22.01
C ARG A 387 -12.03 -37.21 20.79
N PRO A 388 -11.71 -36.74 19.57
CA PRO A 388 -12.48 -37.10 18.39
C PRO A 388 -12.48 -38.60 18.06
N SER A 389 -11.48 -39.35 18.54
CA SER A 389 -11.36 -40.78 18.22
C SER A 389 -12.34 -41.68 18.98
N ASP A 390 -12.68 -41.34 20.23
CA ASP A 390 -13.47 -42.19 21.13
C ASP A 390 -14.53 -41.43 21.94
N PHE A 391 -14.66 -40.11 21.76
CA PHE A 391 -15.55 -39.19 22.48
C PHE A 391 -15.31 -39.13 23.99
N ASN A 392 -14.22 -39.70 24.50
CA ASN A 392 -13.86 -39.61 25.92
C ASN A 392 -13.24 -38.24 26.24
N ARG A 393 -13.32 -37.84 27.51
CA ARG A 393 -12.69 -36.60 27.98
C ARG A 393 -11.16 -36.77 28.07
N PRO A 394 -10.36 -35.89 27.45
CA PRO A 394 -8.90 -35.90 27.60
C PRO A 394 -8.48 -35.41 28.98
N LYS A 395 -7.54 -36.12 29.61
CA LYS A 395 -6.91 -35.78 30.89
C LYS A 395 -5.54 -35.14 30.73
N LYS A 396 -4.87 -35.35 29.60
CA LYS A 396 -3.57 -34.72 29.31
C LYS A 396 -3.53 -34.16 27.89
N ILE A 397 -3.30 -32.85 27.79
CA ILE A 397 -3.40 -32.11 26.52
C ILE A 397 -2.08 -31.37 26.24
N LEU A 398 -1.61 -31.44 24.99
CA LEU A 398 -0.46 -30.67 24.51
C LEU A 398 -0.92 -29.57 23.56
N PHE A 399 -0.48 -28.33 23.79
CA PHE A 399 -0.53 -27.26 22.79
C PHE A 399 0.82 -27.11 22.10
N ILE A 400 0.82 -27.05 20.77
CA ILE A 400 2.02 -26.80 19.97
C ILE A 400 1.92 -25.40 19.37
N SER A 401 2.83 -24.52 19.78
CA SER A 401 2.88 -23.14 19.27
C SER A 401 3.62 -23.03 17.94
N CYS A 402 3.31 -21.97 17.18
CA CYS A 402 4.01 -21.58 15.95
C CYS A 402 3.93 -22.63 14.81
N VAL A 403 2.87 -23.45 14.77
CA VAL A 403 2.64 -24.42 13.70
C VAL A 403 2.43 -23.67 12.39
N GLY A 404 3.29 -23.90 11.39
CA GLY A 404 3.25 -23.18 10.11
C GLY A 404 3.76 -21.73 10.14
N SER A 405 4.12 -21.19 11.30
CA SER A 405 4.60 -19.81 11.48
C SER A 405 6.09 -19.76 11.84
N ARG A 406 6.71 -18.58 11.65
CA ARG A 406 8.11 -18.30 11.99
C ARG A 406 9.07 -19.34 11.39
N SER A 407 8.85 -19.69 10.13
CA SER A 407 9.64 -20.66 9.37
C SER A 407 9.88 -20.16 7.95
N GLN A 408 11.11 -20.37 7.45
CA GLN A 408 11.51 -20.03 6.07
C GLN A 408 11.35 -21.22 5.11
N ARG A 409 10.83 -22.36 5.59
CA ARG A 409 10.55 -23.53 4.75
C ARG A 409 9.46 -23.17 3.73
N GLU A 410 9.54 -23.75 2.54
CA GLU A 410 8.52 -23.58 1.50
C GLU A 410 7.13 -24.02 2.00
N GLY A 411 6.10 -23.21 1.73
CA GLY A 411 4.73 -23.42 2.25
C GLY A 411 4.47 -22.82 3.64
N TYR A 412 5.52 -22.45 4.38
CA TYR A 412 5.38 -21.88 5.73
C TYR A 412 5.39 -20.35 5.71
N LYS A 413 4.90 -19.76 6.80
CA LYS A 413 4.86 -18.31 6.97
C LYS A 413 6.11 -17.83 7.72
N PRO A 414 6.90 -16.89 7.14
CA PRO A 414 8.10 -16.38 7.79
C PRO A 414 7.80 -15.46 8.98
N TYR A 415 6.57 -14.97 9.08
CA TYR A 415 6.12 -14.07 10.13
C TYR A 415 5.52 -14.80 11.35
N CYS A 416 5.30 -14.06 12.42
CA CYS A 416 4.57 -14.52 13.60
C CYS A 416 3.08 -14.20 13.43
N CYS A 417 2.20 -15.13 13.80
CA CYS A 417 0.75 -14.93 13.77
C CYS A 417 0.22 -13.96 14.85
N ASN A 418 1.08 -13.41 15.72
CA ASN A 418 0.80 -12.44 16.80
C ASN A 418 -0.11 -12.95 17.94
N VAL A 419 -1.19 -13.66 17.62
CA VAL A 419 -2.24 -14.07 18.56
C VAL A 419 -2.07 -15.46 19.16
N GLY A 420 -1.28 -16.34 18.51
CA GLY A 420 -1.23 -17.77 18.85
C GLY A 420 -0.83 -18.07 20.30
N CYS A 421 0.20 -17.41 20.84
CA CYS A 421 0.59 -17.63 22.24
C CYS A 421 -0.55 -17.30 23.21
N MET A 422 -1.25 -16.18 22.99
CA MET A 422 -2.35 -15.76 23.86
C MET A 422 -3.58 -16.64 23.70
N ALA A 423 -3.89 -17.08 22.48
CA ALA A 423 -4.99 -18.01 22.21
C ALA A 423 -4.78 -19.35 22.95
N ALA A 424 -3.59 -19.94 22.83
CA ALA A 424 -3.24 -21.19 23.51
C ALA A 424 -3.39 -21.08 25.03
N MET A 425 -2.87 -19.99 25.64
CA MET A 425 -3.00 -19.78 27.08
C MET A 425 -4.45 -19.56 27.51
N LYS A 426 -5.24 -18.87 26.70
CA LYS A 426 -6.66 -18.64 26.96
C LYS A 426 -7.45 -19.96 26.92
N GLU A 427 -7.27 -20.75 25.88
CA GLU A 427 -7.92 -22.06 25.73
C GLU A 427 -7.48 -23.05 26.83
N ALA A 428 -6.18 -23.08 27.14
CA ALA A 428 -5.65 -23.89 28.24
C ALA A 428 -6.29 -23.54 29.59
N ARG A 429 -6.42 -22.24 29.90
CA ARG A 429 -7.09 -21.79 31.12
C ARG A 429 -8.57 -22.19 31.14
N LEU A 430 -9.29 -22.02 30.03
CA LEU A 430 -10.70 -22.42 29.92
C LEU A 430 -10.90 -23.92 30.17
N ILE A 431 -10.01 -24.75 29.63
CA ILE A 431 -10.02 -26.19 29.92
C ILE A 431 -9.91 -26.38 31.44
N ILE A 432 -8.91 -25.81 32.10
CA ILE A 432 -8.68 -26.02 33.54
C ILE A 432 -9.83 -25.47 34.41
N GLU A 433 -10.46 -24.36 34.01
CA GLU A 433 -11.64 -23.80 34.69
C GLU A 433 -12.83 -24.79 34.68
N HIS A 434 -13.07 -25.46 33.54
CA HIS A 434 -14.12 -26.50 33.45
C HIS A 434 -13.69 -27.84 34.05
N HIS A 435 -12.39 -28.12 33.99
CA HIS A 435 -11.79 -29.44 34.13
C HIS A 435 -10.46 -29.37 34.91
N PRO A 436 -10.49 -29.11 36.24
CA PRO A 436 -9.29 -28.82 37.02
C PRO A 436 -8.28 -29.98 37.14
N ASP A 437 -8.72 -31.21 36.89
CA ASP A 437 -7.89 -32.42 36.89
C ASP A 437 -7.16 -32.66 35.56
N THR A 438 -7.38 -31.83 34.54
CA THR A 438 -6.70 -31.94 33.25
C THR A 438 -5.31 -31.33 33.30
N GLN A 439 -4.28 -32.11 32.96
CA GLN A 439 -2.91 -31.65 32.80
C GLN A 439 -2.73 -31.00 31.42
N ILE A 440 -2.14 -29.81 31.39
CA ILE A 440 -1.88 -29.09 30.14
C ILE A 440 -0.41 -28.70 30.05
N ASP A 441 0.18 -29.04 28.90
CA ASP A 441 1.54 -28.69 28.54
C ASP A 441 1.53 -27.83 27.27
N ILE A 442 2.34 -26.76 27.22
CA ILE A 442 2.48 -25.88 26.06
C ILE A 442 3.93 -25.92 25.56
N SER A 443 4.12 -26.40 24.33
CA SER A 443 5.38 -26.30 23.59
C SER A 443 5.50 -24.95 22.90
N TYR A 444 6.62 -24.26 23.13
CA TYR A 444 6.85 -22.91 22.60
C TYR A 444 8.33 -22.64 22.29
N MET A 445 8.60 -21.62 21.47
CA MET A 445 9.96 -21.07 21.30
C MET A 445 10.17 -19.82 22.18
N ASP A 446 9.23 -18.88 22.06
CA ASP A 446 9.17 -17.65 22.84
C ASP A 446 7.71 -17.36 23.17
N VAL A 447 7.42 -16.96 24.41
CA VAL A 447 6.11 -16.44 24.78
C VAL A 447 6.04 -14.99 24.31
N ARG A 448 5.02 -14.66 23.52
CA ARG A 448 4.80 -13.31 22.98
C ARG A 448 3.56 -12.67 23.58
N ALA A 449 3.71 -12.21 24.82
CA ALA A 449 2.66 -11.59 25.64
C ALA A 449 2.81 -10.06 25.71
N SER A 450 2.84 -9.38 24.56
CA SER A 450 3.26 -7.96 24.47
C SER A 450 2.15 -6.91 24.63
N GLY A 451 0.90 -7.31 24.84
CA GLY A 451 -0.25 -6.41 25.06
C GLY A 451 -0.40 -6.00 26.53
N LYS A 452 -1.27 -5.00 26.80
CA LYS A 452 -1.57 -4.61 28.18
C LYS A 452 -2.28 -5.76 28.90
N GLY A 453 -1.73 -6.21 30.04
CA GLY A 453 -2.28 -7.32 30.81
C GLY A 453 -1.90 -8.71 30.29
N TYR A 454 -1.05 -8.82 29.26
CA TYR A 454 -0.76 -10.10 28.61
C TYR A 454 0.31 -10.88 29.36
N GLU A 455 1.33 -10.19 29.88
CA GLU A 455 2.36 -10.79 30.73
C GLU A 455 1.71 -11.36 32.01
N GLU A 456 0.86 -10.57 32.65
CA GLU A 456 0.11 -10.98 33.85
C GLU A 456 -0.84 -12.15 33.54
N PHE A 457 -1.38 -12.21 32.31
CA PHE A 457 -2.19 -13.33 31.86
C PHE A 457 -1.36 -14.62 31.72
N TRP A 458 -0.13 -14.51 31.21
CA TRP A 458 0.83 -15.61 31.11
C TRP A 458 1.30 -16.08 32.50
N GLU A 459 1.67 -15.14 33.36
CA GLU A 459 2.08 -15.41 34.75
C GLU A 459 1.00 -16.19 35.50
N LYS A 460 -0.26 -15.74 35.40
CA LYS A 460 -1.40 -16.45 35.98
C LYS A 460 -1.57 -17.84 35.39
N ALA A 461 -1.49 -17.99 34.06
CA ALA A 461 -1.60 -19.29 33.39
C ALA A 461 -0.57 -20.29 33.96
N ALA A 462 0.67 -19.86 34.16
CA ALA A 462 1.73 -20.71 34.72
C ALA A 462 1.53 -21.00 36.22
N HIS A 463 1.27 -19.98 37.05
CA HIS A 463 1.33 -20.11 38.50
C HIS A 463 0.00 -20.47 39.17
N GLU A 464 -1.13 -19.94 38.68
CA GLU A 464 -2.46 -20.18 39.27
C GLU A 464 -3.16 -21.39 38.64
N TYR A 465 -2.99 -21.59 37.33
CA TYR A 465 -3.62 -22.70 36.60
C TYR A 465 -2.70 -23.91 36.45
N GLY A 466 -1.42 -23.82 36.80
CA GLY A 466 -0.51 -24.96 36.77
C GLY A 466 -0.20 -25.47 35.36
N ILE A 467 -0.30 -24.61 34.34
CA ILE A 467 0.06 -24.96 32.96
C ILE A 467 1.59 -25.10 32.86
N THR A 468 2.05 -26.23 32.33
CA THR A 468 3.49 -26.49 32.13
C THR A 468 3.95 -25.94 30.78
N TYR A 469 5.14 -25.36 30.74
CA TYR A 469 5.71 -24.78 29.52
C TYR A 469 7.02 -25.48 29.14
N PHE A 470 7.04 -26.09 27.96
CA PHE A 470 8.25 -26.69 27.38
C PHE A 470 8.86 -25.75 26.35
N ARG A 471 10.07 -25.27 26.60
CA ARG A 471 10.77 -24.41 25.64
C ARG A 471 11.47 -25.26 24.59
N GLY A 472 10.76 -25.57 23.52
CA GLY A 472 11.28 -26.28 22.35
C GLY A 472 10.16 -26.54 21.34
N ARG A 473 10.50 -26.65 20.05
CA ARG A 473 9.56 -27.12 19.03
C ARG A 473 9.44 -28.64 19.11
N ILE A 474 8.23 -29.17 18.97
CA ILE A 474 8.01 -30.62 18.82
C ILE A 474 8.72 -31.12 17.56
N ALA A 475 9.45 -32.22 17.67
CA ALA A 475 10.16 -32.84 16.57
C ALA A 475 9.22 -33.65 15.67
N GLU A 476 8.40 -34.51 16.27
CA GLU A 476 7.40 -35.34 15.57
C GLU A 476 6.33 -35.84 16.55
N LEU A 477 5.20 -36.30 16.00
CA LEU A 477 4.12 -36.97 16.71
C LEU A 477 3.94 -38.39 16.16
N TYR A 478 3.67 -39.36 17.03
CA TYR A 478 3.25 -40.70 16.61
C TYR A 478 2.07 -41.18 17.45
N GLN A 479 1.17 -41.94 16.84
CA GLN A 479 -0.03 -42.44 17.50
C GLN A 479 0.19 -43.85 18.05
N ASP A 480 -0.25 -44.10 19.28
CA ASP A 480 -0.35 -45.46 19.83
C ASP A 480 -1.54 -46.20 19.19
N GLU A 481 -1.28 -47.38 18.62
CA GLU A 481 -2.27 -48.11 17.82
C GLU A 481 -3.47 -48.65 18.63
N ILE A 482 -3.32 -48.80 19.96
CA ILE A 482 -4.35 -49.40 20.82
C ILE A 482 -5.19 -48.31 21.47
N THR A 483 -4.52 -47.35 22.13
CA THR A 483 -5.16 -46.29 22.91
C THR A 483 -5.55 -45.08 22.06
N GLN A 484 -4.97 -44.96 20.86
CA GLN A 484 -5.07 -43.79 19.98
C GLN A 484 -4.54 -42.50 20.62
N ASN A 485 -3.77 -42.61 21.71
CA ASN A 485 -3.05 -41.49 22.29
C ASN A 485 -1.92 -41.04 21.37
N ILE A 486 -1.49 -39.79 21.54
CA ILE A 486 -0.44 -39.18 20.74
C ILE A 486 0.81 -39.02 21.59
N VAL A 487 1.92 -39.58 21.15
CA VAL A 487 3.22 -39.39 21.78
C VAL A 487 3.97 -38.30 21.05
N ALA A 488 4.40 -37.27 21.79
CA ALA A 488 5.16 -36.16 21.27
C ALA A 488 6.64 -36.30 21.66
N ARG A 489 7.52 -36.29 20.66
CA ARG A 489 8.97 -36.21 20.87
C ARG A 489 9.41 -34.76 20.83
N LEU A 490 10.05 -34.29 21.90
CA LEU A 490 10.54 -32.91 21.99
C LEU A 490 11.86 -32.79 22.75
N GLU A 491 12.56 -31.69 22.52
CA GLU A 491 13.69 -31.25 23.34
C GLU A 491 13.24 -30.07 24.20
N ASP A 492 13.41 -30.15 25.52
CA ASP A 492 13.36 -28.95 26.36
C ASP A 492 14.73 -28.29 26.35
N THR A 493 14.82 -27.15 25.67
CA THR A 493 16.07 -26.40 25.48
C THR A 493 16.58 -25.74 26.76
N LEU A 494 15.75 -25.57 27.80
CA LEU A 494 16.19 -25.06 29.10
C LEU A 494 16.83 -26.15 29.94
N LEU A 495 16.36 -27.39 29.82
CA LEU A 495 16.92 -28.55 30.50
C LEU A 495 18.00 -29.27 29.68
N ASN A 496 18.07 -29.01 28.38
CA ASN A 496 18.90 -29.72 27.41
C ASN A 496 18.64 -31.24 27.46
N GLN A 497 17.35 -31.61 27.50
CA GLN A 497 16.87 -32.98 27.64
C GLN A 497 15.81 -33.29 26.59
N LEU A 498 15.88 -34.52 26.07
CA LEU A 498 14.87 -35.09 25.18
C LEU A 498 13.78 -35.77 26.00
N PHE A 499 12.53 -35.52 25.62
CA PHE A 499 11.35 -36.10 26.21
C PHE A 499 10.50 -36.79 25.13
N GLU A 500 9.91 -37.92 25.51
CA GLU A 500 8.79 -38.54 24.80
C GLU A 500 7.64 -38.58 25.79
N ILE A 501 6.56 -37.86 25.49
CA ILE A 501 5.44 -37.68 26.41
C ILE A 501 4.17 -38.05 25.68
N GLU A 502 3.38 -38.93 26.29
CA GLU A 502 2.07 -39.34 25.81
C GLU A 502 0.98 -38.34 26.24
N TYR A 503 0.06 -38.05 25.32
CA TYR A 503 -1.07 -37.12 25.46
C TYR A 503 -2.36 -37.74 24.90
N ASP A 504 -3.49 -37.39 25.51
CA ASP A 504 -4.80 -37.83 25.05
C ASP A 504 -5.29 -37.01 23.84
N LEU A 505 -4.88 -35.74 23.76
CA LEU A 505 -5.25 -34.77 22.73
C LEU A 505 -4.10 -33.78 22.47
N VAL A 506 -3.85 -33.46 21.20
CA VAL A 506 -2.85 -32.46 20.77
C VAL A 506 -3.54 -31.34 19.99
N ILE A 507 -3.21 -30.10 20.35
CA ILE A 507 -3.76 -28.87 19.78
C ILE A 507 -2.68 -28.12 19.01
N LEU A 508 -2.90 -27.91 17.71
CA LEU A 508 -2.04 -27.17 16.81
C LEU A 508 -2.46 -25.70 16.76
N VAL A 509 -1.57 -24.83 17.24
CA VAL A 509 -1.77 -23.38 17.19
C VAL A 509 -1.21 -22.85 15.87
N GLY A 510 -2.08 -22.94 14.87
CA GLY A 510 -1.79 -22.75 13.46
C GLY A 510 -1.41 -21.32 13.03
N ALA A 511 -0.77 -21.24 11.88
CA ALA A 511 -0.52 -19.98 11.19
C ALA A 511 -1.82 -19.37 10.65
N VAL A 512 -1.76 -18.07 10.42
CA VAL A 512 -2.80 -17.30 9.73
C VAL A 512 -2.26 -16.84 8.39
N ASP A 513 -3.14 -16.68 7.42
CA ASP A 513 -2.80 -16.27 6.07
C ASP A 513 -3.81 -15.27 5.52
N GLN A 514 -3.43 -14.57 4.44
CA GLN A 514 -4.34 -13.70 3.72
C GLN A 514 -5.52 -14.49 3.12
N MET A 515 -6.67 -13.81 2.95
CA MET A 515 -7.80 -14.38 2.22
C MET A 515 -7.43 -14.67 0.77
N ASP A 516 -7.99 -15.74 0.19
CA ASP A 516 -7.68 -16.18 -1.18
C ASP A 516 -8.07 -15.15 -2.26
N ASP A 517 -9.07 -14.31 -1.98
CA ASP A 517 -9.56 -13.25 -2.85
C ASP A 517 -8.76 -11.94 -2.72
N LEU A 518 -7.88 -11.81 -1.71
CA LEU A 518 -7.13 -10.58 -1.48
C LEU A 518 -6.30 -10.13 -2.70
N PRO A 519 -5.56 -10.99 -3.41
CA PRO A 519 -4.83 -10.58 -4.62
C PRO A 519 -5.73 -10.00 -5.72
N SER A 520 -6.96 -10.52 -5.85
CA SER A 520 -7.95 -9.99 -6.80
C SER A 520 -8.44 -8.60 -6.37
N ILE A 521 -8.71 -8.42 -5.08
CA ILE A 521 -9.10 -7.14 -4.48
C ILE A 521 -7.98 -6.10 -4.63
N VAL A 522 -6.73 -6.48 -4.36
CA VAL A 522 -5.54 -5.64 -4.51
C VAL A 522 -5.44 -5.10 -5.93
N LYS A 523 -5.62 -5.96 -6.92
CA LYS A 523 -5.63 -5.57 -8.33
C LYS A 523 -6.79 -4.62 -8.66
N THR A 524 -7.99 -4.93 -8.17
CA THR A 524 -9.20 -4.14 -8.42
C THR A 524 -9.11 -2.73 -7.82
N LEU A 525 -8.54 -2.61 -6.63
CA LEU A 525 -8.38 -1.34 -5.90
C LEU A 525 -7.04 -0.64 -6.18
N ASN A 526 -6.19 -1.22 -7.05
CA ASN A 526 -4.83 -0.76 -7.32
C ASN A 526 -4.02 -0.51 -6.03
N LEU A 527 -4.02 -1.49 -5.13
CA LEU A 527 -3.28 -1.48 -3.87
C LEU A 527 -1.92 -2.19 -4.00
N GLN A 528 -1.13 -2.15 -2.93
CA GLN A 528 0.18 -2.81 -2.87
C GLN A 528 0.21 -3.85 -1.75
N GLN A 529 0.93 -4.95 -1.98
CA GLN A 529 1.18 -6.00 -1.00
C GLN A 529 2.68 -6.11 -0.70
N GLY A 530 3.00 -6.50 0.53
CA GLY A 530 4.36 -6.83 0.94
C GLY A 530 4.78 -8.21 0.46
N ALA A 531 6.07 -8.51 0.56
CA ALA A 531 6.63 -9.82 0.25
C ALA A 531 6.09 -10.94 1.18
N ASP A 532 5.48 -10.57 2.30
CA ASP A 532 4.79 -11.46 3.24
C ASP A 532 3.32 -11.75 2.85
N GLY A 533 2.82 -11.14 1.77
CA GLY A 533 1.46 -11.31 1.26
C GLY A 533 0.43 -10.35 1.87
N TRP A 534 0.77 -9.57 2.90
CA TRP A 534 -0.19 -8.64 3.51
C TRP A 534 -0.25 -7.31 2.75
N LEU A 535 -1.32 -6.54 2.92
CA LEU A 535 -1.40 -5.19 2.35
C LEU A 535 -0.41 -4.24 3.01
N LEU A 536 0.17 -3.36 2.20
CA LEU A 536 1.01 -2.27 2.69
C LEU A 536 0.17 -1.04 3.02
N GLU A 537 0.34 -0.54 4.23
CA GLU A 537 -0.05 0.83 4.59
C GLU A 537 0.84 1.87 3.88
N ALA A 538 0.33 3.10 3.75
CA ALA A 538 1.05 4.18 3.07
C ALA A 538 2.36 4.55 3.78
N HIS A 539 2.39 4.43 5.11
CA HIS A 539 3.60 4.58 5.92
C HIS A 539 3.43 3.94 7.31
N PRO A 540 4.34 3.06 7.77
CA PRO A 540 4.16 2.27 9.00
C PRO A 540 3.88 3.06 10.29
N LYS A 541 4.43 4.28 10.40
CA LYS A 541 4.29 5.14 11.59
C LYS A 541 3.35 6.34 11.42
N LEU A 542 3.44 7.04 10.29
CA LEU A 542 2.74 8.31 10.08
C LEU A 542 1.35 8.12 9.49
N ARG A 543 1.13 7.04 8.74
CA ARG A 543 -0.09 6.77 7.98
C ARG A 543 -0.42 5.26 8.01
N PRO A 544 -0.63 4.68 9.21
CA PRO A 544 -0.74 3.22 9.39
C PRO A 544 -2.09 2.62 8.96
N VAL A 545 -3.04 3.46 8.57
CA VAL A 545 -4.38 3.05 8.12
C VAL A 545 -4.71 3.56 6.72
N ASP A 546 -3.86 4.42 6.15
CA ASP A 546 -3.99 4.86 4.77
C ASP A 546 -3.35 3.84 3.83
N THR A 547 -3.78 3.84 2.57
CA THR A 547 -3.03 3.18 1.49
C THR A 547 -2.33 4.22 0.61
N HIS A 548 -1.49 3.75 -0.32
CA HIS A 548 -0.89 4.61 -1.35
C HIS A 548 -1.92 5.16 -2.34
N THR A 549 -3.08 4.51 -2.46
CA THR A 549 -4.21 4.97 -3.27
C THR A 549 -5.11 5.87 -2.42
N GLY A 550 -5.15 7.15 -2.75
CA GLY A 550 -5.92 8.13 -1.98
C GLY A 550 -7.41 7.76 -1.90
N GLY A 551 -8.02 7.97 -0.73
CA GLY A 551 -9.43 7.63 -0.48
C GLY A 551 -9.69 6.17 -0.11
N ILE A 552 -8.66 5.31 -0.13
CA ILE A 552 -8.74 3.92 0.32
C ILE A 552 -7.91 3.75 1.60
N PHE A 553 -8.55 3.20 2.62
CA PHE A 553 -8.02 2.93 3.95
C PHE A 553 -8.09 1.44 4.26
N VAL A 554 -7.33 1.00 5.25
CA VAL A 554 -7.21 -0.40 5.66
C VAL A 554 -7.38 -0.54 7.18
N ALA A 555 -8.02 -1.64 7.60
CA ALA A 555 -8.24 -1.93 9.01
C ALA A 555 -8.21 -3.44 9.30
N GLY A 556 -7.56 -3.81 10.40
CA GLY A 556 -7.54 -5.19 10.90
C GLY A 556 -6.49 -6.06 10.23
N PHE A 557 -6.73 -7.37 10.24
CA PHE A 557 -5.78 -8.39 9.77
C PHE A 557 -5.32 -8.26 8.33
N VAL A 558 -6.02 -7.49 7.49
CA VAL A 558 -5.66 -7.32 6.08
C VAL A 558 -4.25 -6.71 5.88
N THR A 559 -3.74 -5.99 6.89
CA THR A 559 -2.36 -5.45 6.92
C THR A 559 -1.40 -6.30 7.75
N GLY A 560 -1.80 -7.51 8.15
CA GLY A 560 -0.98 -8.44 8.92
C GLY A 560 -1.52 -8.79 10.30
N PRO A 561 -0.94 -9.81 10.97
CA PRO A 561 -1.49 -10.41 12.18
C PRO A 561 -1.52 -9.46 13.38
N LYS A 562 -2.67 -9.40 14.08
CA LYS A 562 -2.90 -8.53 15.25
C LYS A 562 -4.07 -9.03 16.10
N ASP A 563 -4.21 -8.61 17.35
CA ASP A 563 -5.34 -9.00 18.19
C ASP A 563 -6.61 -8.13 18.00
N ILE A 564 -7.68 -8.44 18.73
CA ILE A 564 -8.96 -7.73 18.67
C ILE A 564 -8.81 -6.26 19.11
N PRO A 565 -8.18 -5.92 20.26
CA PRO A 565 -7.99 -4.53 20.66
C PRO A 565 -7.24 -3.69 19.63
N ALA A 566 -6.13 -4.21 19.08
CA ALA A 566 -5.37 -3.51 18.03
C ALA A 566 -6.20 -3.35 16.75
N THR A 567 -6.98 -4.37 16.38
CA THR A 567 -7.91 -4.33 15.25
C THR A 567 -8.97 -3.25 15.40
N VAL A 568 -9.62 -3.17 16.57
CA VAL A 568 -10.63 -2.15 16.87
C VAL A 568 -10.00 -0.75 16.84
N ALA A 569 -8.83 -0.57 17.46
CA ALA A 569 -8.12 0.71 17.43
C ALA A 569 -7.78 1.15 15.99
N GLN A 570 -7.31 0.23 15.15
CA GLN A 570 -6.99 0.51 13.75
C GLN A 570 -8.26 0.86 12.94
N ALA A 571 -9.38 0.16 13.18
CA ALA A 571 -10.66 0.46 12.54
C ALA A 571 -11.17 1.86 12.88
N LYS A 572 -11.07 2.26 14.15
CA LYS A 572 -11.43 3.64 14.59
C LYS A 572 -10.53 4.69 13.96
N ALA A 573 -9.24 4.40 13.82
CA ALA A 573 -8.31 5.28 13.11
C ALA A 573 -8.65 5.40 11.61
N ALA A 574 -9.01 4.30 10.95
CA ALA A 574 -9.46 4.31 9.56
C ALA A 574 -10.77 5.09 9.38
N ALA A 575 -11.75 4.92 10.27
CA ALA A 575 -12.99 5.70 10.30
C ALA A 575 -12.69 7.20 10.43
N SER A 576 -11.78 7.60 11.32
CA SER A 576 -11.35 9.00 11.45
C SER A 576 -10.73 9.55 10.16
N GLY A 577 -9.89 8.77 9.48
CA GLY A 577 -9.31 9.13 8.19
C GLY A 577 -10.38 9.35 7.10
N VAL A 578 -11.34 8.43 7.01
CA VAL A 578 -12.48 8.54 6.09
C VAL A 578 -13.35 9.75 6.42
N ALA A 579 -13.70 9.95 7.69
CA ALA A 579 -14.51 11.08 8.13
C ALA A 579 -13.84 12.40 7.79
N THR A 580 -12.53 12.52 8.03
CA THR A 580 -11.75 13.71 7.68
C THR A 580 -11.85 14.03 6.18
N LEU A 581 -11.72 13.01 5.33
CA LEU A 581 -11.85 13.18 3.88
C LEU A 581 -13.28 13.60 3.50
N ILE A 582 -14.30 12.87 3.95
CA ILE A 582 -15.70 13.15 3.57
C ILE A 582 -16.18 14.51 4.08
N MET A 583 -15.76 14.92 5.29
CA MET A 583 -16.13 16.20 5.88
C MET A 583 -15.50 17.41 5.18
N GLN A 584 -14.38 17.24 4.47
CA GLN A 584 -13.83 18.32 3.63
C GLN A 584 -14.80 18.72 2.50
N GLY A 585 -15.66 17.81 2.05
CA GLY A 585 -16.67 18.05 1.02
C GLY A 585 -16.13 18.17 -0.41
N GLU A 586 -14.86 18.54 -0.56
CA GLU A 586 -14.12 18.58 -1.82
C GLU A 586 -12.67 18.15 -1.62
N VAL A 587 -12.05 17.62 -2.68
CA VAL A 587 -10.62 17.29 -2.70
C VAL A 587 -9.91 18.09 -3.78
N GLU A 588 -8.79 18.72 -3.39
CA GLU A 588 -7.86 19.36 -4.32
C GLU A 588 -7.13 18.29 -5.15
N ILE A 589 -7.25 18.32 -6.47
CA ILE A 589 -6.43 17.50 -7.36
C ILE A 589 -5.13 18.26 -7.64
N GLU A 590 -4.00 17.66 -7.28
CA GLU A 590 -2.71 18.21 -7.66
C GLU A 590 -2.60 18.24 -9.21
N PRO A 591 -2.28 19.39 -9.82
CA PRO A 591 -2.28 19.57 -11.26
C PRO A 591 -1.04 18.96 -11.91
N TYR A 592 -0.75 17.69 -11.63
CA TYR A 592 0.27 16.89 -12.33
C TYR A 592 -0.34 15.97 -13.40
N TYR A 593 -1.64 16.12 -13.66
CA TYR A 593 -2.32 15.39 -14.71
C TYR A 593 -1.77 15.76 -16.09
N ALA A 594 -1.96 14.85 -17.04
CA ALA A 594 -1.60 15.10 -18.43
C ALA A 594 -2.61 16.04 -19.10
N VAL A 595 -2.16 16.79 -20.09
CA VAL A 595 -2.99 17.64 -20.95
C VAL A 595 -2.71 17.29 -22.41
N ILE A 596 -3.74 17.40 -23.26
CA ILE A 596 -3.64 17.12 -24.70
C ILE A 596 -3.83 18.44 -25.45
N ASP A 597 -2.88 18.76 -26.31
CA ASP A 597 -3.01 19.81 -27.31
C ASP A 597 -3.85 19.29 -28.49
N PRO A 598 -5.08 19.82 -28.68
CA PRO A 598 -5.97 19.34 -29.74
C PRO A 598 -5.43 19.65 -31.15
N GLU A 599 -4.62 20.69 -31.33
CA GLU A 599 -4.07 21.07 -32.64
C GLU A 599 -2.98 20.09 -33.10
N MET A 600 -2.24 19.51 -32.15
CA MET A 600 -1.22 18.49 -32.45
C MET A 600 -1.78 17.05 -32.42
N CYS A 601 -2.96 16.83 -31.85
CA CYS A 601 -3.49 15.50 -31.60
C CYS A 601 -4.09 14.85 -32.85
N GLY A 602 -3.45 13.79 -33.36
CA GLY A 602 -4.00 12.97 -34.45
C GLY A 602 -5.09 11.96 -34.05
N ALA A 603 -5.69 12.08 -32.85
CA ALA A 603 -6.75 11.21 -32.32
C ALA A 603 -6.51 9.68 -32.44
N CYS A 604 -5.25 9.23 -32.39
CA CYS A 604 -4.88 7.82 -32.64
C CYS A 604 -5.22 6.83 -31.51
N LYS A 605 -5.75 7.32 -30.37
CA LYS A 605 -6.16 6.56 -29.18
C LYS A 605 -5.08 5.72 -28.49
N LYS A 606 -3.81 5.84 -28.89
CA LYS A 606 -2.70 5.14 -28.21
C LYS A 606 -2.63 5.48 -26.71
N CYS A 607 -2.95 6.72 -26.33
CA CYS A 607 -2.96 7.15 -24.94
C CYS A 607 -4.05 6.47 -24.10
N GLU A 608 -5.23 6.20 -24.67
CA GLU A 608 -6.34 5.50 -24.04
C GLU A 608 -5.93 4.07 -23.64
N VAL A 609 -5.38 3.31 -24.59
CA VAL A 609 -4.85 1.95 -24.36
C VAL A 609 -3.67 1.95 -23.38
N THR A 610 -2.89 3.03 -23.38
CA THR A 610 -1.73 3.16 -22.50
C THR A 610 -2.13 3.51 -21.07
N CYS A 611 -3.23 4.21 -20.83
CA CYS A 611 -3.57 4.66 -19.48
C CYS A 611 -4.18 3.52 -18.65
N PRO A 612 -3.59 3.13 -17.50
CA PRO A 612 -4.21 2.11 -16.65
C PRO A 612 -5.43 2.64 -15.88
N PHE A 613 -5.68 3.96 -15.91
CA PHE A 613 -6.74 4.63 -15.16
C PHE A 613 -7.87 5.15 -16.05
N GLY A 614 -7.83 4.89 -17.37
CA GLY A 614 -8.87 5.35 -18.30
C GLY A 614 -9.01 6.88 -18.41
N ALA A 615 -7.98 7.65 -18.03
CA ALA A 615 -8.06 9.11 -18.00
C ALA A 615 -8.21 9.78 -19.38
N PRO A 616 -7.55 9.33 -20.46
CA PRO A 616 -7.78 9.85 -21.80
C PRO A 616 -9.13 9.37 -22.33
N VAL A 617 -10.02 10.30 -22.62
CA VAL A 617 -11.38 10.05 -23.09
C VAL A 617 -11.64 10.75 -24.41
N LEU A 618 -12.41 10.09 -25.29
CA LEU A 618 -12.84 10.67 -26.55
C LEU A 618 -14.11 11.49 -26.32
N VAL A 619 -14.03 12.80 -26.54
CA VAL A 619 -15.15 13.72 -26.40
C VAL A 619 -15.55 14.26 -27.77
N THR A 620 -16.81 14.68 -27.88
CA THR A 620 -17.29 15.36 -29.10
C THR A 620 -16.98 16.83 -28.94
N ASP A 621 -16.16 17.37 -29.83
CA ASP A 621 -15.89 18.79 -29.88
C ASP A 621 -17.17 19.52 -30.32
N LYS A 622 -17.71 20.32 -29.41
CA LYS A 622 -18.92 21.11 -29.67
C LYS A 622 -18.69 22.24 -30.67
N ALA A 623 -17.43 22.61 -30.95
CA ALA A 623 -17.08 23.70 -31.85
C ALA A 623 -16.82 23.26 -33.31
N GLN A 624 -16.30 22.06 -33.54
CA GLN A 624 -15.87 21.60 -34.88
C GLN A 624 -16.59 20.34 -35.41
N GLU A 625 -17.64 19.84 -34.74
CA GLU A 625 -18.33 18.57 -35.10
C GLU A 625 -17.37 17.37 -35.27
N GLY A 626 -16.22 17.40 -34.58
CA GLY A 626 -15.18 16.37 -34.59
C GLY A 626 -15.08 15.61 -33.26
N LYS A 627 -14.36 14.48 -33.24
CA LYS A 627 -14.02 13.79 -31.99
C LYS A 627 -12.59 14.14 -31.59
N ILE A 628 -12.41 14.73 -30.41
CA ILE A 628 -11.10 15.06 -29.85
C ILE A 628 -10.82 14.19 -28.62
N LEU A 629 -9.55 14.01 -28.28
CA LEU A 629 -9.15 13.33 -27.04
C LEU A 629 -8.86 14.37 -25.97
N GLU A 630 -9.43 14.20 -24.79
CA GLU A 630 -9.17 15.01 -23.60
C GLU A 630 -8.72 14.12 -22.44
N ILE A 631 -8.07 14.71 -21.43
CA ILE A 631 -7.73 14.00 -20.19
C ILE A 631 -8.75 14.39 -19.15
N ASN A 632 -9.44 13.40 -18.57
CA ASN A 632 -10.17 13.60 -17.34
C ASN A 632 -9.15 13.79 -16.19
N PRO A 633 -9.04 15.01 -15.62
CA PRO A 633 -8.01 15.30 -14.62
C PRO A 633 -8.17 14.47 -13.35
N ALA A 634 -9.41 14.10 -13.00
CA ALA A 634 -9.71 13.39 -11.78
C ALA A 634 -9.33 11.91 -11.83
N LEU A 635 -9.34 11.30 -13.02
CA LEU A 635 -8.80 9.96 -13.26
C LEU A 635 -7.28 9.96 -13.47
N CYS A 636 -6.69 11.11 -13.83
CA CYS A 636 -5.28 11.19 -14.17
C CYS A 636 -4.40 11.32 -12.92
N THR A 637 -3.75 10.23 -12.54
CA THR A 637 -2.82 10.18 -11.40
C THR A 637 -1.45 10.82 -11.65
N GLY A 638 -1.21 11.36 -12.85
CA GLY A 638 0.05 12.03 -13.17
C GLY A 638 1.26 11.09 -13.34
N CYS A 639 1.09 9.91 -13.93
CA CYS A 639 2.22 9.00 -14.20
C CYS A 639 3.07 9.42 -15.41
N GLY A 640 2.53 10.26 -16.31
CA GLY A 640 3.23 10.73 -17.50
C GLY A 640 3.49 9.69 -18.59
N THR A 641 2.92 8.47 -18.49
CA THR A 641 3.27 7.42 -19.45
C THR A 641 2.65 7.64 -20.84
N CYS A 642 1.45 8.22 -20.92
CA CYS A 642 0.84 8.59 -22.20
C CYS A 642 1.64 9.68 -22.93
N VAL A 643 2.35 10.54 -22.19
CA VAL A 643 3.25 11.56 -22.77
C VAL A 643 4.37 10.89 -23.54
N ALA A 644 5.05 9.93 -22.91
CA ALA A 644 6.17 9.23 -23.53
C ALA A 644 5.77 8.30 -24.69
N GLU A 645 4.48 7.95 -24.82
CA GLU A 645 3.94 7.16 -25.93
C GLU A 645 3.34 8.02 -27.07
N CYS A 646 3.19 9.34 -26.87
CA CYS A 646 2.57 10.19 -27.86
C CYS A 646 3.53 10.50 -29.01
N LYS A 647 3.36 9.79 -30.14
CA LYS A 647 4.17 10.01 -31.36
C LYS A 647 4.04 11.41 -31.98
N TYR A 648 3.01 12.17 -31.63
CA TYR A 648 2.80 13.53 -32.13
C TYR A 648 3.38 14.60 -31.20
N GLY A 649 3.85 14.23 -29.99
CA GLY A 649 4.24 15.22 -28.96
C GLY A 649 3.07 16.02 -28.39
N ALA A 650 1.83 15.69 -28.75
CA ALA A 650 0.61 16.42 -28.40
C ALA A 650 0.21 16.33 -26.92
N ILE A 651 0.81 15.42 -26.15
CA ILE A 651 0.46 15.24 -24.74
C ILE A 651 1.61 15.77 -23.90
N GLN A 652 1.32 16.60 -22.89
CA GLN A 652 2.30 17.05 -21.91
C GLN A 652 1.82 16.69 -20.51
N GLN A 653 2.77 16.52 -19.59
CA GLN A 653 2.46 16.37 -18.17
C GLN A 653 2.69 17.69 -17.46
N ASN A 654 1.66 18.25 -16.83
CA ASN A 654 1.80 19.48 -16.07
C ASN A 654 2.88 19.33 -14.98
N ASN A 655 3.72 20.35 -14.84
CA ASN A 655 4.89 20.39 -13.97
C ASN A 655 5.99 19.33 -14.25
N PHE A 656 5.85 18.50 -15.29
CA PHE A 656 6.88 17.57 -15.79
C PHE A 656 6.85 17.51 -17.32
N THR A 657 6.72 18.69 -17.95
CA THR A 657 6.66 18.82 -19.41
C THR A 657 8.02 18.44 -20.01
N SER A 658 8.03 18.04 -21.29
CA SER A 658 9.29 17.68 -21.95
C SER A 658 10.24 18.87 -21.97
N ARG A 659 9.72 20.10 -22.13
CA ARG A 659 10.49 21.36 -22.05
C ARG A 659 11.19 21.52 -20.69
N GLN A 660 10.49 21.31 -19.59
CA GLN A 660 11.04 21.42 -18.23
C GLN A 660 12.13 20.36 -17.96
N LEU A 661 11.92 19.13 -18.44
CA LEU A 661 12.92 18.06 -18.32
C LEU A 661 14.14 18.36 -19.19
N PHE A 662 13.98 18.75 -20.45
CA PHE A 662 15.10 19.16 -21.31
C PHE A 662 15.89 20.33 -20.71
N ALA A 663 15.22 21.36 -20.19
CA ALA A 663 15.91 22.47 -19.51
C ALA A 663 16.79 22.00 -18.33
N SER A 664 16.32 20.99 -17.59
CA SER A 664 17.09 20.37 -16.52
C SER A 664 18.31 19.61 -17.06
N THR A 665 18.14 18.79 -18.10
CA THR A 665 19.20 17.96 -18.66
C THR A 665 20.26 18.76 -19.39
N ASP A 666 19.84 19.77 -20.16
CA ASP A 666 20.74 20.65 -20.91
C ASP A 666 21.59 21.48 -19.95
N ARG A 667 20.96 22.04 -18.91
CA ARG A 667 21.70 22.75 -17.86
C ARG A 667 22.67 21.83 -17.12
N ALA A 668 22.29 20.58 -16.86
CA ALA A 668 23.18 19.61 -16.26
C ALA A 668 24.39 19.31 -17.18
N SER A 669 24.19 19.21 -18.49
CA SER A 669 25.27 19.01 -19.47
C SER A 669 26.22 20.20 -19.53
N GLU A 670 25.73 21.43 -19.42
CA GLU A 670 26.57 22.65 -19.40
C GLU A 670 27.58 22.67 -18.25
N LYS A 671 27.25 22.01 -17.13
CA LYS A 671 28.11 21.91 -15.95
C LYS A 671 29.20 20.84 -16.06
N ILE A 672 29.17 20.01 -17.10
CA ILE A 672 30.21 19.04 -17.35
C ILE A 672 31.48 19.77 -17.80
N GLU A 673 32.55 19.56 -17.06
CA GLU A 673 33.90 19.97 -17.46
C GLU A 673 34.39 19.02 -18.55
N LEU A 674 34.58 19.57 -19.76
CA LEU A 674 35.00 18.80 -20.94
C LEU A 674 36.51 18.79 -21.14
N ASP A 675 37.23 19.77 -20.59
CA ASP A 675 38.68 19.95 -20.75
C ASP A 675 39.47 19.40 -19.55
N ILE A 676 39.23 18.15 -19.19
CA ILE A 676 39.96 17.46 -18.12
C ILE A 676 40.86 16.39 -18.75
N PRO A 677 42.16 16.32 -18.39
CA PRO A 677 43.03 15.23 -18.80
C PRO A 677 42.45 13.86 -18.41
N ASP A 678 42.61 12.85 -19.26
CA ASP A 678 42.07 11.50 -19.01
C ASP A 678 42.54 10.92 -17.66
N SER A 679 43.72 11.31 -17.18
CA SER A 679 44.28 10.89 -15.87
C SER A 679 43.55 11.46 -14.64
N LYS A 680 42.74 12.52 -14.81
CA LYS A 680 41.94 13.16 -13.76
C LYS A 680 40.43 13.08 -14.02
N TRP A 681 40.02 12.36 -15.08
CA TRP A 681 38.63 12.24 -15.44
C TRP A 681 37.86 11.33 -14.47
N GLU A 682 36.65 11.77 -14.13
CA GLU A 682 35.65 10.97 -13.44
C GLU A 682 34.36 10.96 -14.29
N PRO A 683 33.68 9.81 -14.44
CA PRO A 683 32.49 9.71 -15.28
C PRO A 683 31.37 10.63 -14.78
N ASN A 684 30.76 11.44 -15.65
CA ASN A 684 29.56 12.21 -15.29
C ASN A 684 28.31 11.39 -15.62
N ILE A 685 27.42 11.23 -14.63
CA ILE A 685 26.21 10.40 -14.77
C ILE A 685 24.97 11.26 -14.59
N LEU A 686 24.01 11.11 -15.50
CA LEU A 686 22.67 11.67 -15.35
C LEU A 686 21.68 10.56 -14.99
N ILE A 687 20.95 10.72 -13.88
CA ILE A 687 20.01 9.72 -13.39
C ILE A 687 18.60 10.29 -13.42
N PHE A 688 17.69 9.62 -14.12
CA PHE A 688 16.27 9.92 -14.07
C PHE A 688 15.59 9.02 -13.05
N ALA A 689 15.14 9.61 -11.94
CA ALA A 689 14.60 8.85 -10.81
C ALA A 689 13.08 9.01 -10.71
N CYS A 690 12.39 7.88 -10.60
CA CYS A 690 10.98 7.83 -10.23
C CYS A 690 10.75 8.47 -8.85
N ASN A 691 9.79 9.39 -8.76
CA ASN A 691 9.46 10.18 -7.58
C ASN A 691 9.12 9.32 -6.35
N TRP A 692 8.50 8.16 -6.55
CA TRP A 692 7.95 7.36 -5.47
C TRP A 692 8.97 6.40 -4.85
N CYS A 693 9.68 5.67 -5.70
CA CYS A 693 10.60 4.63 -5.26
C CYS A 693 12.03 5.15 -5.27
N SER A 694 12.65 5.31 -6.44
CA SER A 694 14.10 5.51 -6.54
C SER A 694 14.56 6.90 -6.06
N TYR A 695 13.76 7.95 -6.23
CA TYR A 695 14.07 9.26 -5.63
C TYR A 695 14.01 9.19 -4.09
N THR A 696 13.06 8.43 -3.55
CA THR A 696 12.95 8.17 -2.09
C THR A 696 14.06 7.23 -1.61
N GLY A 697 14.49 6.26 -2.40
CA GLY A 697 15.66 5.42 -2.12
C GLY A 697 16.94 6.28 -2.05
N ALA A 698 17.07 7.27 -2.93
CA ALA A 698 18.13 8.27 -2.86
C ALA A 698 18.02 9.14 -1.59
N ASP A 699 16.81 9.55 -1.20
CA ASP A 699 16.56 10.25 0.07
C ASP A 699 16.99 9.40 1.27
N LEU A 700 16.65 8.10 1.25
CA LEU A 700 16.99 7.14 2.30
C LEU A 700 18.51 6.93 2.40
N ALA A 701 19.22 6.87 1.27
CA ALA A 701 20.68 6.84 1.26
C ALA A 701 21.24 8.07 2.00
N GLY A 702 20.66 9.26 1.77
CA GLY A 702 21.01 10.49 2.48
C GLY A 702 20.69 10.46 3.97
N THR A 703 19.47 10.11 4.36
CA THR A 703 19.09 10.03 5.78
C THR A 703 19.93 9.02 6.53
N SER A 704 20.32 7.93 5.88
CA SER A 704 21.16 6.86 6.44
C SER A 704 22.66 7.10 6.27
N ARG A 705 23.07 8.25 5.72
CA ARG A 705 24.49 8.65 5.52
C ARG A 705 25.30 7.68 4.65
N ILE A 706 24.65 6.96 3.75
CA ILE A 706 25.29 5.98 2.87
C ILE A 706 26.00 6.73 1.73
N GLN A 707 27.33 6.73 1.74
CA GLN A 707 28.14 7.46 0.77
C GLN A 707 28.14 6.76 -0.60
N TYR A 708 28.10 7.55 -1.67
CA TYR A 708 28.25 7.12 -3.06
C TYR A 708 28.96 8.20 -3.89
N PRO A 709 29.40 7.93 -5.13
CA PRO A 709 30.15 8.92 -5.91
C PRO A 709 29.41 10.27 -6.15
N PRO A 710 30.11 11.42 -6.09
CA PRO A 710 29.49 12.76 -6.23
C PRO A 710 29.21 13.18 -7.68
N ASN A 711 29.57 12.35 -8.65
CA ASN A 711 29.50 12.59 -10.09
C ASN A 711 28.11 12.31 -10.72
N ALA A 712 27.14 11.86 -9.92
CA ALA A 712 25.76 11.68 -10.35
C ALA A 712 24.91 12.96 -10.18
N ARG A 713 24.11 13.31 -11.19
CA ARG A 713 23.06 14.35 -11.12
C ARG A 713 21.70 13.67 -11.27
N VAL A 714 20.78 13.94 -10.34
CA VAL A 714 19.47 13.27 -10.28
C VAL A 714 18.40 14.23 -10.80
N VAL A 715 17.68 13.82 -11.83
CA VAL A 715 16.49 14.49 -12.37
C VAL A 715 15.25 13.73 -11.92
N ARG A 716 14.35 14.42 -11.22
CA ARG A 716 13.11 13.84 -10.72
C ARG A 716 12.06 13.76 -11.82
N MET A 717 11.38 12.63 -11.93
CA MET A 717 10.16 12.47 -12.72
C MET A 717 9.10 11.73 -11.90
N MET A 718 7.81 11.94 -12.18
CA MET A 718 6.76 11.25 -11.42
C MET A 718 6.85 9.73 -11.54
N CYS A 719 7.18 9.21 -12.73
CA CYS A 719 7.35 7.78 -12.97
C CYS A 719 8.51 7.54 -13.94
N SER A 720 9.13 6.35 -13.88
CA SER A 720 10.02 5.89 -14.96
C SER A 720 9.28 5.78 -16.30
N GLY A 721 7.97 5.49 -16.29
CA GLY A 721 7.13 5.46 -17.48
C GLY A 721 7.06 6.79 -18.25
N ARG A 722 7.31 7.93 -17.60
CA ARG A 722 7.39 9.26 -18.22
C ARG A 722 8.66 9.46 -19.06
N PHE A 723 9.70 8.64 -18.87
CA PHE A 723 10.97 8.80 -19.56
C PHE A 723 10.82 8.59 -21.08
N GLU A 724 11.17 9.62 -21.84
CA GLU A 724 11.33 9.57 -23.28
C GLU A 724 12.79 9.23 -23.62
N LEU A 725 13.02 8.34 -24.59
CA LEU A 725 14.38 7.94 -24.98
C LEU A 725 15.22 9.14 -25.44
N SER A 726 14.57 10.17 -26.00
CA SER A 726 15.20 11.42 -26.42
C SER A 726 15.96 12.11 -25.28
N PHE A 727 15.48 12.03 -24.03
CA PHE A 727 16.20 12.60 -22.89
C PHE A 727 17.57 11.94 -22.68
N GLY A 728 17.61 10.62 -22.70
CA GLY A 728 18.85 9.86 -22.52
C GLY A 728 19.81 10.01 -23.70
N ILE A 729 19.28 9.97 -24.93
CA ILE A 729 20.07 10.17 -26.14
C ILE A 729 20.69 11.57 -26.14
N GLN A 730 19.89 12.61 -25.89
CA GLN A 730 20.37 13.98 -25.87
C GLN A 730 21.43 14.20 -24.78
N ALA A 731 21.23 13.64 -23.59
CA ALA A 731 22.21 13.73 -22.50
C ALA A 731 23.57 13.13 -22.88
N LEU A 732 23.57 11.93 -23.49
CA LEU A 732 24.81 11.29 -23.96
C LEU A 732 25.48 12.09 -25.09
N LEU A 733 24.68 12.62 -26.03
CA LEU A 733 25.18 13.47 -27.11
C LEU A 733 25.77 14.78 -26.58
N ASN A 734 25.24 15.31 -25.47
CA ASN A 734 25.70 16.52 -24.80
C ASN A 734 26.89 16.29 -23.84
N GLY A 735 27.46 15.09 -23.81
CA GLY A 735 28.74 14.80 -23.16
C GLY A 735 28.65 14.10 -21.81
N PHE A 736 27.47 13.64 -21.38
CA PHE A 736 27.40 12.70 -20.24
C PHE A 736 28.10 11.39 -20.58
N ASP A 737 28.78 10.81 -19.59
CA ASP A 737 29.49 9.54 -19.76
C ASP A 737 28.54 8.34 -19.60
N GLY A 738 27.46 8.51 -18.83
CA GLY A 738 26.38 7.54 -18.73
C GLY A 738 25.04 8.15 -18.31
N VAL A 739 23.97 7.46 -18.68
CA VAL A 739 22.59 7.78 -18.31
C VAL A 739 21.96 6.57 -17.63
N MET A 740 21.30 6.78 -16.50
CA MET A 740 20.55 5.75 -15.79
C MET A 740 19.09 6.17 -15.61
N VAL A 741 18.17 5.25 -15.85
CA VAL A 741 16.76 5.40 -15.46
C VAL A 741 16.53 4.48 -14.27
N ALA A 742 16.05 5.02 -13.16
CA ALA A 742 15.77 4.26 -11.95
C ALA A 742 14.27 4.32 -11.61
N GLY A 743 13.63 3.15 -11.54
CA GLY A 743 12.20 3.00 -11.27
C GLY A 743 11.88 2.12 -10.06
N CYS A 744 10.59 1.95 -9.78
CA CYS A 744 10.10 0.94 -8.84
C CYS A 744 10.35 -0.48 -9.38
N HIS A 745 10.56 -1.45 -8.50
CA HIS A 745 10.60 -2.87 -8.87
C HIS A 745 9.37 -3.27 -9.67
N LEU A 746 9.56 -4.20 -10.60
CA LEU A 746 8.46 -4.78 -11.37
C LEU A 746 7.47 -5.44 -10.40
N GLY A 747 6.18 -5.13 -10.56
CA GLY A 747 5.13 -5.50 -9.61
C GLY A 747 4.78 -4.38 -8.62
N ASP A 748 5.75 -3.55 -8.22
CA ASP A 748 5.59 -2.54 -7.17
C ASP A 748 5.38 -1.12 -7.71
N CYS A 749 4.93 -0.99 -8.95
CA CYS A 749 4.77 0.32 -9.57
C CYS A 749 3.67 1.13 -8.88
N HIS A 750 4.01 2.33 -8.37
CA HIS A 750 3.01 3.25 -7.80
C HIS A 750 1.88 3.61 -8.78
N TYR A 751 2.16 3.57 -10.09
CA TYR A 751 1.18 3.82 -11.15
C TYR A 751 0.81 2.57 -11.94
N THR A 752 0.80 1.41 -11.28
CA THR A 752 0.39 0.10 -11.81
C THR A 752 1.35 -0.51 -12.85
N SER A 753 1.66 0.21 -13.94
CA SER A 753 2.35 -0.36 -15.11
C SER A 753 3.40 0.54 -15.76
N GLY A 754 3.73 1.67 -15.14
CA GLY A 754 4.68 2.64 -15.70
C GLY A 754 6.10 2.08 -15.89
N ASN A 755 6.57 1.24 -14.96
CA ASN A 755 7.89 0.60 -15.04
C ASN A 755 7.96 -0.46 -16.15
N TYR A 756 6.95 -1.33 -16.30
CA TYR A 756 6.88 -2.28 -17.41
C TYR A 756 6.87 -1.60 -18.79
N LYS A 757 6.22 -0.43 -18.89
CA LYS A 757 6.24 0.37 -20.13
C LYS A 757 7.62 0.96 -20.39
N MET A 758 8.31 1.42 -19.35
CA MET A 758 9.69 1.87 -19.47
C MET A 758 10.64 0.73 -19.85
N GLU A 759 10.47 -0.46 -19.29
CA GLU A 759 11.27 -1.65 -19.62
C GLU A 759 11.20 -1.97 -21.10
N ARG A 760 9.99 -2.10 -21.66
CA ARG A 760 9.81 -2.29 -23.11
C ARG A 760 10.43 -1.17 -23.95
N ARG A 761 10.33 0.08 -23.46
CA ARG A 761 10.92 1.23 -24.17
C ARG A 761 12.46 1.19 -24.15
N ALA A 762 13.07 0.73 -23.05
CA ALA A 762 14.52 0.61 -22.91
C ALA A 762 15.13 -0.37 -23.92
N GLU A 763 14.40 -1.38 -24.39
CA GLU A 763 14.87 -2.35 -25.39
C GLU A 763 15.27 -1.68 -26.72
N TYR A 764 14.68 -0.53 -27.05
CA TYR A 764 15.03 0.23 -28.25
C TYR A 764 16.33 1.04 -28.09
N MET A 765 16.82 1.25 -26.86
CA MET A 765 17.99 2.12 -26.63
C MET A 765 19.30 1.51 -27.19
N PRO A 766 19.67 0.23 -26.93
CA PRO A 766 20.93 -0.33 -27.45
C PRO A 766 21.13 -0.25 -28.98
N PRO A 767 20.14 -0.61 -29.85
CA PRO A 767 20.33 -0.46 -31.29
C PRO A 767 20.48 1.02 -31.71
N ILE A 768 19.74 1.94 -31.09
CA ILE A 768 19.86 3.38 -31.38
C ILE A 768 21.26 3.89 -31.02
N LEU A 769 21.78 3.53 -29.83
CA LEU A 769 23.12 3.97 -29.39
C LEU A 769 24.23 3.43 -30.29
N ARG A 770 24.15 2.16 -30.73
CA ARG A 770 25.12 1.59 -31.69
C ARG A 770 25.15 2.37 -33.00
N ASN A 771 23.99 2.73 -33.53
CA ASN A 771 23.89 3.52 -34.77
C ASN A 771 24.47 4.94 -34.61
N LEU A 772 24.43 5.50 -33.39
CA LEU A 772 25.05 6.79 -33.06
C LEU A 772 26.55 6.68 -32.70
N GLY A 773 27.14 5.49 -32.73
CA GLY A 773 28.54 5.26 -32.35
C GLY A 773 28.80 5.35 -30.84
N ILE A 774 27.75 5.21 -30.02
CA ILE A 774 27.83 5.25 -28.56
C ILE A 774 27.73 3.82 -28.02
N ASN A 775 28.60 3.46 -27.07
CA ASN A 775 28.55 2.15 -26.45
C ASN A 775 27.23 1.97 -25.66
N PRO A 776 26.40 0.94 -25.95
CA PRO A 776 25.13 0.71 -25.26
C PRO A 776 25.22 0.62 -23.74
N LYS A 777 26.35 0.17 -23.20
CA LYS A 777 26.60 0.07 -21.75
C LYS A 777 26.62 1.44 -21.04
N ARG A 778 26.60 2.55 -21.78
CA ARG A 778 26.44 3.90 -21.22
C ARG A 778 24.99 4.25 -20.90
N PHE A 779 24.03 3.36 -21.16
CA PHE A 779 22.65 3.49 -20.71
C PHE A 779 22.27 2.32 -19.80
N ARG A 780 21.65 2.61 -18.65
CA ARG A 780 21.13 1.62 -17.71
C ARG A 780 19.66 1.86 -17.36
N LEU A 781 18.92 0.77 -17.19
CA LEU A 781 17.62 0.75 -16.54
C LEU A 781 17.77 -0.08 -15.27
N GLU A 782 17.42 0.50 -14.12
CA GLU A 782 17.60 -0.12 -12.81
C GLU A 782 16.34 0.04 -11.95
N TRP A 783 16.19 -0.86 -10.98
CA TRP A 783 15.05 -0.88 -10.07
C TRP A 783 15.51 -0.68 -8.64
N CYS A 784 14.86 0.26 -7.94
CA CYS A 784 15.19 0.63 -6.56
C CYS A 784 13.93 1.16 -5.85
N SER A 785 13.55 0.50 -4.76
CA SER A 785 12.44 0.84 -3.86
C SER A 785 12.79 2.01 -2.94
N ALA A 786 11.75 2.60 -2.35
CA ALA A 786 11.87 3.67 -1.35
C ALA A 786 12.67 3.25 -0.10
N SER A 787 12.66 1.95 0.23
CA SER A 787 13.36 1.38 1.40
C SER A 787 14.79 0.90 1.10
N GLU A 788 15.30 1.09 -0.12
CA GLU A 788 16.57 0.49 -0.57
C GLU A 788 17.70 1.51 -0.74
N GLY A 789 17.98 2.30 0.30
CA GLY A 789 19.07 3.30 0.26
C GLY A 789 20.46 2.71 0.00
N LEU A 790 20.73 1.51 0.51
CA LEU A 790 22.00 0.81 0.26
C LEU A 790 22.13 0.42 -1.22
N ARG A 791 21.08 -0.20 -1.79
CA ARG A 791 21.03 -0.56 -3.21
C ARG A 791 21.22 0.67 -4.10
N TRP A 792 20.57 1.80 -3.79
CA TRP A 792 20.76 3.05 -4.53
C TRP A 792 22.25 3.44 -4.61
N ALA A 793 22.94 3.41 -3.46
CA ALA A 793 24.37 3.74 -3.41
C ALA A 793 25.23 2.72 -4.18
N GLU A 794 24.90 1.43 -4.11
CA GLU A 794 25.58 0.37 -4.85
C GLU A 794 25.40 0.52 -6.36
N LEU A 795 24.18 0.80 -6.84
CA LEU A 795 23.90 1.05 -8.26
C LEU A 795 24.76 2.20 -8.81
N ASN A 796 24.87 3.29 -8.05
CA ASN A 796 25.72 4.43 -8.42
C ASN A 796 27.19 4.02 -8.51
N LYS A 797 27.72 3.29 -7.51
CA LYS A 797 29.11 2.82 -7.50
C LYS A 797 29.40 1.89 -8.67
N GLN A 798 28.54 0.88 -8.88
CA GLN A 798 28.67 -0.09 -9.96
C GLN A 798 28.69 0.58 -11.33
N PHE A 799 27.82 1.57 -11.55
CA PHE A 799 27.76 2.25 -12.83
C PHE A 799 28.99 3.13 -13.08
N VAL A 800 29.50 3.82 -12.04
CA VAL A 800 30.77 4.58 -12.15
C VAL A 800 31.93 3.65 -12.51
N GLU A 801 32.07 2.51 -11.84
CA GLU A 801 33.15 1.55 -12.11
C GLU A 801 33.05 0.97 -13.53
N GLU A 802 31.85 0.64 -14.01
CA GLU A 802 31.66 0.19 -15.38
C GLU A 802 32.05 1.27 -16.40
N LEU A 803 31.66 2.53 -16.17
CA LEU A 803 32.03 3.64 -17.05
C LEU A 803 33.53 3.90 -17.05
N LYS A 804 34.22 3.75 -15.90
CA LYS A 804 35.68 3.85 -15.82
C LYS A 804 36.38 2.84 -16.73
N ILE A 805 35.87 1.61 -16.80
CA ILE A 805 36.38 0.57 -17.71
C ILE A 805 36.19 0.97 -19.19
N LEU A 806 35.05 1.61 -19.52
CA LEU A 806 34.78 2.09 -20.88
C LEU A 806 35.58 3.35 -21.28
N GLY A 807 36.14 4.06 -20.29
CA GLY A 807 36.81 5.33 -20.48
C GLY A 807 35.86 6.51 -20.78
N PRO A 808 36.42 7.70 -21.04
CA PRO A 808 35.65 8.91 -21.37
C PRO A 808 34.74 8.73 -22.58
N SER A 809 33.57 9.36 -22.57
CA SER A 809 32.67 9.36 -23.74
C SER A 809 33.34 9.98 -24.97
N SER A 810 33.22 9.29 -26.11
CA SER A 810 33.72 9.78 -27.41
C SER A 810 33.06 11.10 -27.84
N MET A 811 31.88 11.40 -27.29
CA MET A 811 31.15 12.64 -27.57
C MET A 811 31.79 13.87 -26.92
N ARG A 812 32.62 13.73 -25.86
CA ARG A 812 33.18 14.88 -25.13
C ARG A 812 33.97 15.83 -26.03
N LYS A 813 34.85 15.29 -26.88
CA LYS A 813 35.64 16.08 -27.85
C LYS A 813 34.76 16.81 -28.86
N ARG A 814 33.71 16.15 -29.34
CA ARG A 814 32.76 16.74 -30.29
C ARG A 814 31.97 17.89 -29.66
N VAL A 815 31.48 17.71 -28.44
CA VAL A 815 30.78 18.76 -27.69
C VAL A 815 31.70 19.93 -27.38
N GLN A 816 32.96 19.66 -27.01
CA GLN A 816 33.96 20.71 -26.76
C GLN A 816 34.21 21.58 -28.01
N GLN A 817 34.36 20.95 -29.19
CA GLN A 817 34.49 21.66 -30.46
C GLN A 817 33.26 22.54 -30.76
N ILE A 818 32.06 22.01 -30.56
CA ILE A 818 30.81 22.75 -30.77
C ILE A 818 30.74 23.97 -29.83
N ARG A 819 31.01 23.79 -28.52
CA ARG A 819 30.99 24.90 -27.55
C ARG A 819 32.03 25.96 -27.87
N ASN A 820 33.23 25.57 -28.29
CA ASN A 820 34.28 26.50 -28.68
C ASN A 820 33.93 27.31 -29.94
N ASN A 821 33.13 26.74 -30.85
CA ASN A 821 32.66 27.43 -32.06
C ASN A 821 31.47 28.36 -31.80
N ILE A 822 30.66 28.11 -30.76
CA ILE A 822 29.55 28.99 -30.35
C ILE A 822 30.07 30.21 -29.57
N ASN A 823 31.16 30.05 -28.83
CA ASN A 823 31.78 31.11 -28.02
C ASN A 823 32.79 32.01 -28.79
N LYS A 824 33.06 31.68 -30.07
CA LYS A 824 33.80 32.52 -31.02
C LYS A 824 32.81 33.29 -31.88
#